data_AF-A0A5C9BBH3-F1
#
_entry.id   AF-A0A5C9BBH3-F1
#
_cell.length_a   1.000
_cell.length_b   1.000
_cell.length_c   1.000
_cell.angle_alpha   90.00
_cell.angle_beta   90.00
_cell.angle_gamma   90.00
#
_symmetry.space_group_name_H-M   'P 1'
#
loop_
_entity.id
_entity.type
_entity.pdbx_description
1 polymer ?
#
loop_
_entity_poly.entity_id
_entity_poly.type
_entity_poly.pdbx_seq_one_letter_code
_entity_poly.pdbx_strand_id
1 'polypeptide(L)'
;MHADALHHGDGGTIVVWSDDVTQVYGSLTARGGALLGDGGLIETSSHGQLILSGSGDASAANGHAGTWLLDPYNVTIRHTLSGVGVDDNAQLPNFTPTGSGSEVTDTAIEAQLNAGTNVVISTANASGGDAGNVTQLADAAINVVFASSGGTTSLTINAANDIVLEGGITTVNGTLDVALNANTVPDDPDLASGNVEINAAINTNGGTFSSSGVNFDNSHGAITAVGGITISQTGAVVLGTINVGDESLSVTAGTGITDTGAVSTTGHASFTTTQTNVDIVLDRLQLTGTLSLQTIGPNGDATVVNATDIDFEASTVEGNLNVTTVTGNITDSGTVVVGHNAQFTTNRINDGIDLHFLQLTGTLVLTTSGSNGDASVINATGIDFASTTVGGNLSVTATSGNITDSSTIVVGGDASFTTSQIDDDIHLNLLQLGGSVALSTFGAGGDATVVNATGLDFAATAVGGRLNATAANGDITGSAGMVVGENAKFVANNGGISIAAVGSINFGSLTFLSGGDVSIAEDSDTRLTGINTAVNLNLLSSDSLTNDGTANLSIENNAAFSGVTITLGDQAGDLVNFGTLTFNSVGVVTVTEDSATILSGFGTASALSLSSNDTISDDGTANVLVENNALFNGTSITLNDVFQFGSLTFDSPGLVEILEADATILHGSSSASDLDLRSSGSI
;
A
#
# COMPACT_ATOMS: atom_id res chain seq x y z
N MET A 1 5.26 63.53 11.06
CA MET A 1 4.64 64.02 9.80
C MET A 1 3.27 63.38 9.68
N HIS A 2 2.29 64.07 9.12
CA HIS A 2 0.91 63.58 9.07
C HIS A 2 0.37 63.74 7.65
N ALA A 3 -0.14 62.64 7.10
CA ALA A 3 -0.85 62.54 5.83
C ALA A 3 -2.19 61.79 6.03
N ASP A 4 -2.77 61.90 7.24
CA ASP A 4 -4.03 61.24 7.59
C ASP A 4 -5.21 61.80 6.79
N ALA A 5 -6.11 60.91 6.37
CA ALA A 5 -7.45 61.31 5.97
C ALA A 5 -8.30 61.65 7.21
N LEU A 6 -9.18 62.65 7.09
CA LEU A 6 -9.99 63.12 8.22
C LEU A 6 -11.23 62.24 8.43
N HIS A 7 -12.26 62.41 7.60
CA HIS A 7 -13.54 61.70 7.75
C HIS A 7 -13.72 60.55 6.75
N HIS A 8 -13.44 60.82 5.47
CA HIS A 8 -13.53 59.86 4.37
C HIS A 8 -12.26 59.98 3.52
N GLY A 9 -11.81 58.86 2.98
CA GLY A 9 -10.69 58.79 2.04
C GLY A 9 -9.51 58.00 2.61
N ASP A 10 -8.63 57.58 1.71
CA ASP A 10 -7.48 56.77 2.08
C ASP A 10 -6.36 57.63 2.67
N GLY A 11 -5.54 57.02 3.51
CA GLY A 11 -4.33 57.64 4.03
C GLY A 11 -3.37 58.04 2.89
N GLY A 12 -2.62 59.12 3.09
CA GLY A 12 -1.66 59.60 2.10
C GLY A 12 -0.36 58.79 2.04
N THR A 13 0.65 59.36 1.37
CA THR A 13 1.99 58.77 1.28
C THR A 13 3.01 59.64 2.02
N ILE A 14 3.85 59.03 2.85
CA ILE A 14 5.01 59.65 3.47
C ILE A 14 6.24 58.86 3.04
N VAL A 15 7.26 59.54 2.50
CA VAL A 15 8.57 58.94 2.19
C VAL A 15 9.65 59.72 2.91
N VAL A 16 10.44 59.02 3.72
CA VAL A 16 11.61 59.58 4.42
C VAL A 16 12.83 58.78 3.99
N TRP A 17 13.76 59.42 3.30
CA TRP A 17 14.93 58.74 2.76
C TRP A 17 16.17 59.64 2.76
N SER A 18 17.36 59.01 2.73
CA SER A 18 18.65 59.68 2.57
C SER A 18 19.70 58.77 1.97
N ASP A 19 20.74 59.36 1.37
CA ASP A 19 21.92 58.62 0.91
C ASP A 19 22.76 58.05 2.07
N ASP A 20 23.01 58.83 3.13
CA ASP A 20 23.95 58.44 4.18
C ASP A 20 23.28 57.84 5.43
N VAL A 21 22.46 58.62 6.13
CA VAL A 21 21.80 58.19 7.38
C VAL A 21 20.39 58.75 7.47
N THR A 22 19.39 57.88 7.62
CA THR A 22 18.02 58.26 7.98
C THR A 22 17.74 57.89 9.42
N GLN A 23 17.38 58.90 10.23
CA GLN A 23 16.99 58.71 11.62
C GLN A 23 15.54 59.11 11.83
N VAL A 24 14.73 58.20 12.38
CA VAL A 24 13.33 58.47 12.70
C VAL A 24 13.06 58.13 14.17
N TYR A 25 12.96 59.19 14.99
CA TYR A 25 12.59 59.11 16.41
C TYR A 25 11.14 59.54 16.69
N GLY A 26 10.52 60.24 15.73
CA GLY A 26 9.17 60.80 15.86
C GLY A 26 8.08 59.93 15.23
N SER A 27 6.85 60.45 15.21
CA SER A 27 5.69 59.77 14.61
C SER A 27 5.44 60.22 13.17
N LEU A 28 5.24 59.24 12.28
CA LEU A 28 4.72 59.37 10.92
C LEU A 28 3.33 58.75 10.90
N THR A 29 2.32 59.45 10.37
CA THR A 29 0.95 58.92 10.28
C THR A 29 0.34 59.15 8.90
N ALA A 30 -0.24 58.11 8.34
CA ALA A 30 -0.94 58.11 7.06
C ALA A 30 -2.21 57.26 7.19
N ARG A 31 -3.07 57.60 8.15
CA ARG A 31 -4.25 56.80 8.50
C ARG A 31 -5.41 57.00 7.54
N GLY A 32 -6.20 55.94 7.35
CA GLY A 32 -7.48 55.99 6.65
C GLY A 32 -8.53 56.84 7.39
N GLY A 33 -9.52 57.33 6.66
CA GLY A 33 -10.56 58.21 7.19
C GLY A 33 -11.38 57.54 8.30
N ALA A 34 -11.76 58.32 9.32
CA ALA A 34 -12.42 57.79 10.52
C ALA A 34 -13.77 57.08 10.27
N LEU A 35 -14.45 57.36 9.15
CA LEU A 35 -15.71 56.70 8.76
C LEU A 35 -15.53 55.69 7.62
N LEU A 36 -14.56 55.91 6.73
CA LEU A 36 -14.30 55.10 5.55
C LEU A 36 -12.95 55.47 4.93
N GLY A 37 -12.21 54.48 4.43
CA GLY A 37 -10.97 54.65 3.68
C GLY A 37 -9.87 53.74 4.18
N ASP A 38 -8.99 53.33 3.28
CA ASP A 38 -7.88 52.43 3.56
C ASP A 38 -6.68 53.21 4.16
N GLY A 39 -5.76 52.48 4.78
CA GLY A 39 -4.52 53.05 5.27
C GLY A 39 -3.59 53.46 4.14
N GLY A 40 -2.70 54.41 4.41
CA GLY A 40 -1.74 54.94 3.44
C GLY A 40 -0.45 54.13 3.31
N LEU A 41 0.56 54.76 2.71
CA LEU A 41 1.92 54.21 2.61
C LEU A 41 2.89 55.11 3.40
N ILE A 42 3.68 54.50 4.26
CA ILE A 42 4.80 55.14 4.92
C ILE A 42 6.05 54.38 4.51
N GLU A 43 7.06 55.07 3.98
CA GLU A 43 8.37 54.51 3.67
C GLU A 43 9.45 55.22 4.50
N THR A 44 10.31 54.44 5.13
CA THR A 44 11.52 54.91 5.80
C THR A 44 12.70 54.11 5.30
N SER A 45 13.56 54.74 4.52
CA SER A 45 14.64 54.08 3.77
C SER A 45 15.96 54.81 3.94
N SER A 46 17.08 54.11 3.70
CA SER A 46 18.39 54.76 3.60
C SER A 46 19.32 53.92 2.73
N HIS A 47 20.10 54.59 1.88
CA HIS A 47 21.17 53.93 1.15
C HIS A 47 22.38 53.63 2.06
N GLY A 48 22.49 54.23 3.24
CA GLY A 48 23.55 53.92 4.20
C GLY A 48 22.97 53.23 5.42
N GLN A 49 22.71 54.02 6.46
CA GLN A 49 22.23 53.53 7.75
C GLN A 49 20.83 54.04 8.06
N LEU A 50 19.89 53.12 8.35
CA LEU A 50 18.59 53.45 8.93
C LEU A 50 18.62 53.20 10.44
N ILE A 51 18.37 54.23 11.25
CA ILE A 51 18.21 54.10 12.70
C ILE A 51 16.79 54.50 13.08
N LEU A 52 16.03 53.55 13.62
CA LEU A 52 14.60 53.73 13.80
C LEU A 52 14.10 53.26 15.17
N SER A 53 13.51 54.20 15.92
CA SER A 53 12.73 53.95 17.14
C SER A 53 11.37 54.67 17.15
N GLY A 54 11.07 55.44 16.10
CA GLY A 54 9.79 56.12 15.88
C GLY A 54 8.70 55.20 15.31
N SER A 55 7.49 55.73 15.11
CA SER A 55 6.31 54.99 14.65
C SER A 55 5.88 55.35 13.23
N GLY A 56 5.48 54.37 12.41
CA GLY A 56 4.82 54.57 11.11
C GLY A 56 3.37 54.07 11.09
N ASP A 57 2.42 54.87 11.56
CA ASP A 57 1.01 54.47 11.67
C ASP A 57 0.26 54.71 10.36
N ALA A 58 0.03 53.64 9.61
CA ALA A 58 -0.80 53.61 8.41
C ALA A 58 -2.10 52.82 8.64
N SER A 59 -2.61 52.80 9.87
CA SER A 59 -3.83 52.06 10.21
C SER A 59 -5.09 52.63 9.55
N ALA A 60 -6.11 51.79 9.41
CA ALA A 60 -7.45 52.20 9.02
C ALA A 60 -8.50 51.48 9.86
N ALA A 61 -9.30 52.25 10.60
CA ALA A 61 -10.30 51.68 11.50
C ALA A 61 -11.48 50.99 10.77
N ASN A 62 -11.80 51.44 9.55
CA ASN A 62 -12.95 50.97 8.76
C ASN A 62 -12.56 50.64 7.30
N GLY A 63 -11.26 50.36 7.07
CA GLY A 63 -10.71 50.01 5.75
C GLY A 63 -9.60 48.97 5.90
N HIS A 64 -8.88 48.70 4.82
CA HIS A 64 -7.72 47.83 4.84
C HIS A 64 -6.53 48.53 5.50
N ALA A 65 -5.71 47.75 6.22
CA ALA A 65 -4.46 48.22 6.78
C ALA A 65 -3.54 48.78 5.69
N GLY A 66 -2.98 49.97 5.93
CA GLY A 66 -1.91 50.53 5.10
C GLY A 66 -0.57 49.85 5.41
N THR A 67 0.49 50.32 4.76
CA THR A 67 1.81 49.70 4.83
C THR A 67 2.85 50.66 5.37
N TRP A 68 3.68 50.17 6.28
CA TRP A 68 4.95 50.78 6.64
C TRP A 68 6.11 49.95 6.08
N LEU A 69 6.78 50.52 5.08
CA LEU A 69 7.95 49.95 4.41
C LEU A 69 9.24 50.47 5.05
N LEU A 70 10.05 49.55 5.54
CA LEU A 70 11.44 49.77 5.95
C LEU A 70 12.34 49.24 4.84
N ASP A 71 13.18 50.10 4.25
CA ASP A 71 14.07 49.71 3.13
C ASP A 71 15.55 50.09 3.37
N PRO A 72 16.29 49.31 4.19
CA PRO A 72 17.74 49.45 4.38
C PRO A 72 18.57 48.42 3.59
N TYR A 73 19.91 48.48 3.62
CA TYR A 73 20.76 47.40 3.07
C TYR A 73 20.85 46.16 3.95
N ASN A 74 21.10 46.33 5.24
CA ASN A 74 21.02 45.29 6.27
C ASN A 74 20.19 45.86 7.40
N VAL A 75 19.48 45.02 8.16
CA VAL A 75 18.80 45.46 9.37
C VAL A 75 18.91 44.47 10.52
N THR A 76 19.29 45.00 11.68
CA THR A 76 19.19 44.31 12.96
C THR A 76 17.96 44.81 13.70
N ILE A 77 17.03 43.91 14.01
CA ILE A 77 15.92 44.16 14.94
C ILE A 77 16.44 43.88 16.35
N ARG A 78 16.34 44.88 17.23
CA ARG A 78 16.91 44.83 18.59
C ARG A 78 16.01 45.55 19.59
N HIS A 79 16.10 45.21 20.87
CA HIS A 79 15.27 45.90 21.88
C HIS A 79 15.75 47.31 22.20
N THR A 80 17.07 47.47 22.35
CA THR A 80 17.72 48.76 22.60
C THR A 80 18.75 49.05 21.51
N LEU A 81 18.61 50.19 20.84
CA LEU A 81 19.55 50.68 19.82
C LEU A 81 20.97 50.74 20.40
N SER A 82 21.96 50.25 19.65
CA SER A 82 23.35 50.25 20.10
C SER A 82 24.02 51.62 19.96
N GLY A 83 23.38 52.56 19.25
CA GLY A 83 23.93 53.89 18.96
C GLY A 83 25.15 53.88 18.02
N VAL A 84 25.46 52.74 17.38
CA VAL A 84 26.60 52.60 16.47
C VAL A 84 26.29 53.34 15.17
N GLY A 85 27.21 54.17 14.70
CA GLY A 85 27.10 54.88 13.42
C GLY A 85 26.68 56.35 13.52
N VAL A 86 26.22 56.81 14.69
CA VAL A 86 25.82 58.20 14.91
C VAL A 86 26.88 58.94 15.72
N ASP A 87 27.60 59.88 15.10
CA ASP A 87 28.30 60.89 15.91
C ASP A 87 27.25 61.89 16.41
N ASP A 88 26.70 61.66 17.61
CA ASP A 88 25.82 62.61 18.30
C ASP A 88 26.48 63.98 18.56
N ASN A 89 27.80 64.10 18.34
CA ASN A 89 28.53 65.37 18.39
C ASN A 89 28.76 66.00 17.00
N ALA A 90 28.22 65.42 15.93
CA ALA A 90 28.28 66.00 14.61
C ALA A 90 27.49 67.32 14.57
N GLN A 91 28.17 68.43 14.26
CA GLN A 91 27.49 69.70 14.09
C GLN A 91 26.60 69.65 12.84
N LEU A 92 25.31 70.00 13.01
CA LEU A 92 24.41 70.30 11.91
C LEU A 92 25.13 71.19 10.87
N PRO A 93 25.13 70.82 9.57
CA PRO A 93 24.25 69.83 8.93
C PRO A 93 24.89 68.44 8.65
N ASN A 94 26.13 68.17 9.06
CA ASN A 94 26.90 67.03 8.55
C ASN A 94 26.89 65.83 9.49
N PHE A 95 25.94 64.91 9.32
CA PHE A 95 26.00 63.57 9.92
C PHE A 95 26.83 62.67 9.00
N THR A 96 27.95 62.14 9.49
CA THR A 96 28.75 61.18 8.72
C THR A 96 28.64 59.83 9.43
N PRO A 97 28.12 58.77 8.77
CA PRO A 97 28.03 57.47 9.41
C PRO A 97 29.41 56.96 9.83
N THR A 98 29.53 56.48 11.06
CA THR A 98 30.79 55.94 11.61
C THR A 98 30.87 54.42 11.59
N GLY A 99 29.82 53.74 11.11
CA GLY A 99 29.71 52.29 10.95
C GLY A 99 28.65 51.91 9.91
N SER A 100 28.58 50.62 9.56
CA SER A 100 27.52 50.03 8.72
C SER A 100 26.45 49.34 9.58
N GLY A 101 25.34 48.94 8.95
CA GLY A 101 24.24 48.21 9.60
C GLY A 101 23.12 49.11 10.16
N SER A 102 21.90 48.89 9.67
CA SER A 102 20.70 49.57 10.16
C SER A 102 20.14 48.90 11.40
N GLU A 103 19.50 49.68 12.27
CA GLU A 103 18.88 49.20 13.49
C GLU A 103 17.43 49.68 13.58
N VAL A 104 16.52 48.75 13.85
CA VAL A 104 15.10 49.02 14.09
C VAL A 104 14.73 48.41 15.44
N THR A 105 13.97 49.12 16.26
CA THR A 105 13.48 48.56 17.52
C THR A 105 12.28 47.65 17.31
N ASP A 106 12.27 46.48 17.94
CA ASP A 106 11.11 45.59 18.08
C ASP A 106 9.83 46.36 18.48
N THR A 107 9.91 47.22 19.49
CA THR A 107 8.78 48.01 20.02
C THR A 107 8.17 48.96 18.99
N ALA A 108 8.95 49.44 18.02
CA ALA A 108 8.43 50.27 16.93
C ALA A 108 7.59 49.45 15.95
N ILE A 109 8.06 48.24 15.61
CA ILE A 109 7.37 47.26 14.77
C ILE A 109 6.07 46.82 15.47
N GLU A 110 6.17 46.39 16.73
CA GLU A 110 5.04 45.97 17.57
C GLU A 110 3.96 47.04 17.60
N ALA A 111 4.33 48.30 17.87
CA ALA A 111 3.37 49.40 17.96
C ALA A 111 2.56 49.58 16.66
N GLN A 112 3.15 49.31 15.49
CA GLN A 112 2.44 49.46 14.20
C GLN A 112 1.56 48.26 13.89
N LEU A 113 2.06 47.05 14.12
CA LEU A 113 1.27 45.83 13.98
C LEU A 113 0.04 45.88 14.90
N ASN A 114 0.23 46.31 16.16
CA ASN A 114 -0.84 46.48 17.15
C ASN A 114 -1.89 47.51 16.73
N ALA A 115 -1.48 48.55 16.00
CA ALA A 115 -2.36 49.61 15.51
C ALA A 115 -3.18 49.20 14.28
N GLY A 116 -2.86 48.09 13.63
CA GLY A 116 -3.50 47.68 12.38
C GLY A 116 -2.77 48.20 11.13
N THR A 117 -1.45 48.34 11.18
CA THR A 117 -0.58 48.65 10.03
C THR A 117 0.18 47.39 9.62
N ASN A 118 0.26 47.12 8.31
CA ASN A 118 1.14 46.08 7.79
C ASN A 118 2.59 46.59 7.81
N VAL A 119 3.53 45.74 8.21
CA VAL A 119 4.96 46.09 8.24
C VAL A 119 5.69 45.28 7.19
N VAL A 120 6.42 45.97 6.32
CA VAL A 120 7.29 45.35 5.32
C VAL A 120 8.71 45.79 5.60
N ILE A 121 9.61 44.83 5.80
CA ILE A 121 11.05 45.05 5.86
C ILE A 121 11.61 44.51 4.56
N SER A 122 12.24 45.36 3.76
CA SER A 122 12.87 44.98 2.51
C SER A 122 14.33 45.35 2.59
N THR A 123 15.24 44.41 2.35
CA THR A 123 16.66 44.73 2.19
C THR A 123 17.10 44.63 0.74
N ALA A 124 18.11 45.43 0.39
CA ALA A 124 18.73 45.38 -0.92
C ALA A 124 20.19 44.90 -0.81
N ASN A 125 20.73 44.38 -1.92
CA ASN A 125 22.16 44.13 -2.07
C ASN A 125 22.64 44.88 -3.32
N ALA A 126 22.90 46.18 -3.17
CA ALA A 126 23.38 47.01 -4.28
C ALA A 126 24.82 47.44 -4.05
N SER A 127 25.80 46.62 -4.46
CA SER A 127 27.23 46.99 -4.61
C SER A 127 27.95 47.59 -3.39
N GLY A 128 27.30 47.73 -2.23
CA GLY A 128 27.80 48.44 -1.06
C GLY A 128 27.91 47.52 0.15
N GLY A 129 29.08 46.92 0.35
CA GLY A 129 29.67 46.41 1.62
C GLY A 129 28.94 45.39 2.50
N ASP A 130 27.62 45.45 2.58
CA ASP A 130 26.73 44.78 3.52
C ASP A 130 25.92 43.69 2.76
N ALA A 131 25.71 42.52 3.40
CA ALA A 131 25.26 41.32 2.71
C ALA A 131 23.78 41.28 2.26
N GLY A 132 22.90 42.11 2.80
CA GLY A 132 21.46 42.02 2.60
C GLY A 132 20.67 41.35 3.74
N ASN A 133 21.24 41.20 4.94
CA ASN A 133 20.67 40.38 6.01
C ASN A 133 19.57 41.08 6.82
N VAL A 134 18.62 40.29 7.31
CA VAL A 134 17.69 40.66 8.37
C VAL A 134 17.96 39.77 9.59
N THR A 135 18.32 40.36 10.71
CA THR A 135 18.60 39.63 11.95
C THR A 135 17.79 40.18 13.10
N GLN A 136 16.93 39.37 13.72
CA GLN A 136 16.28 39.69 14.98
C GLN A 136 17.10 39.11 16.12
N LEU A 137 17.53 39.95 17.07
CA LEU A 137 18.27 39.50 18.25
C LEU A 137 17.37 38.82 19.29
N ALA A 138 17.98 37.99 20.13
CA ALA A 138 17.26 37.20 21.14
C ALA A 138 16.51 38.05 22.19
N ASP A 139 16.94 39.29 22.40
CA ASP A 139 16.27 40.22 23.32
C ASP A 139 15.12 41.00 22.68
N ALA A 140 14.90 40.84 21.37
CA ALA A 140 14.03 41.68 20.54
C ALA A 140 12.80 40.94 20.03
N ALA A 141 12.12 40.21 20.92
CA ALA A 141 10.88 39.50 20.61
C ALA A 141 9.81 40.46 20.08
N ILE A 142 9.11 40.09 18.99
CA ILE A 142 8.01 40.88 18.45
C ILE A 142 6.69 40.33 19.02
N ASN A 143 6.09 41.07 19.95
CA ASN A 143 4.87 40.69 20.64
C ASN A 143 3.68 41.56 20.19
N VAL A 144 2.89 41.01 19.28
CA VAL A 144 1.71 41.66 18.72
C VAL A 144 0.49 41.39 19.61
N VAL A 145 -0.07 42.46 20.17
CA VAL A 145 -1.25 42.46 21.03
C VAL A 145 -2.29 43.38 20.42
N PHE A 146 -3.24 42.80 19.68
CA PHE A 146 -4.35 43.58 19.12
C PHE A 146 -5.29 44.09 20.23
N ALA A 147 -5.77 45.32 20.06
CA ALA A 147 -6.68 45.97 21.02
C ALA A 147 -8.08 45.31 21.06
N SER A 148 -8.48 44.61 20.01
CA SER A 148 -9.78 43.93 19.89
C SER A 148 -9.65 42.61 19.15
N SER A 149 -10.47 41.63 19.54
CA SER A 149 -10.59 40.33 18.85
C SER A 149 -10.88 40.50 17.36
N GLY A 150 -10.06 39.90 16.49
CA GLY A 150 -10.29 39.83 15.04
C GLY A 150 -9.57 40.89 14.20
N GLY A 151 -8.62 41.65 14.78
CA GLY A 151 -7.69 42.44 13.98
C GLY A 151 -6.75 41.54 13.17
N THR A 152 -6.38 41.97 11.96
CA THR A 152 -5.46 41.26 11.07
C THR A 152 -4.44 42.23 10.49
N THR A 153 -3.16 41.88 10.56
CA THR A 153 -2.05 42.57 9.88
C THR A 153 -1.05 41.56 9.34
N SER A 154 -0.10 42.03 8.54
CA SER A 154 1.04 41.23 8.10
C SER A 154 2.39 41.81 8.54
N LEU A 155 3.33 40.91 8.82
CA LEU A 155 4.76 41.19 8.88
C LEU A 155 5.44 40.45 7.72
N THR A 156 5.94 41.21 6.76
CA THR A 156 6.70 40.68 5.62
C THR A 156 8.15 41.09 5.72
N ILE A 157 9.05 40.13 5.64
CA ILE A 157 10.50 40.33 5.59
C ILE A 157 11.00 39.82 4.25
N ASN A 158 11.49 40.72 3.42
CA ASN A 158 12.14 40.43 2.14
C ASN A 158 13.63 40.72 2.31
N ALA A 159 14.43 39.69 2.57
CA ALA A 159 15.87 39.83 2.68
C ALA A 159 16.56 39.54 1.34
N ALA A 160 17.48 40.43 0.94
CA ALA A 160 18.36 40.17 -0.17
C ALA A 160 19.30 38.98 0.09
N ASN A 161 19.65 38.71 1.36
CA ASN A 161 20.39 37.53 1.78
C ASN A 161 19.64 36.79 2.91
N ASP A 162 20.24 36.59 4.08
CA ASP A 162 19.71 35.70 5.13
C ASP A 162 18.67 36.38 6.03
N ILE A 163 17.73 35.58 6.54
CA ILE A 163 16.81 35.93 7.62
C ILE A 163 17.14 35.05 8.84
N VAL A 164 17.47 35.67 9.97
CA VAL A 164 17.72 34.96 11.24
C VAL A 164 16.86 35.55 12.35
N LEU A 165 16.02 34.72 12.96
CA LEU A 165 15.08 35.14 14.02
C LEU A 165 15.41 34.49 15.37
N GLU A 166 16.07 35.23 16.26
CA GLU A 166 16.44 34.76 17.61
C GLU A 166 15.41 35.16 18.69
N GLY A 167 14.59 36.19 18.46
CA GLY A 167 13.70 36.78 19.46
C GLY A 167 12.26 36.24 19.45
N GLY A 168 11.85 35.58 18.37
CA GLY A 168 10.51 35.02 18.22
C GLY A 168 9.45 36.07 17.88
N ILE A 169 8.27 35.59 17.48
CA ILE A 169 7.13 36.42 17.09
C ILE A 169 5.88 35.82 17.75
N THR A 170 5.18 36.58 18.57
CA THR A 170 3.94 36.10 19.21
C THR A 170 2.79 37.05 18.95
N THR A 171 1.60 36.49 18.74
CA THR A 171 0.38 37.25 18.46
C THR A 171 -0.73 36.85 19.42
N VAL A 172 -1.51 37.81 19.90
CA VAL A 172 -2.72 37.58 20.70
C VAL A 172 -3.85 38.54 20.30
N ASN A 173 -5.11 38.12 20.54
CA ASN A 173 -6.34 38.88 20.25
C ASN A 173 -6.59 39.21 18.76
N GLY A 174 -5.79 38.71 17.82
CA GLY A 174 -5.97 38.90 16.38
C GLY A 174 -5.08 37.95 15.61
N THR A 175 -5.01 38.07 14.29
CA THR A 175 -4.17 37.22 13.45
C THR A 175 -3.03 38.02 12.85
N LEU A 176 -1.86 37.40 12.71
CA LEU A 176 -0.71 37.98 12.04
C LEU A 176 -0.27 37.07 10.91
N ASP A 177 -0.32 37.54 9.67
CA ASP A 177 0.31 36.83 8.55
C ASP A 177 1.81 37.12 8.56
N VAL A 178 2.64 36.08 8.59
CA VAL A 178 4.10 36.21 8.61
C VAL A 178 4.69 35.66 7.31
N ALA A 179 5.43 36.50 6.58
CA ALA A 179 6.10 36.09 5.35
C ALA A 179 7.61 36.37 5.45
N LEU A 180 8.43 35.33 5.31
CA LEU A 180 9.90 35.40 5.39
C LEU A 180 10.52 34.97 4.06
N ASN A 181 10.88 35.95 3.23
CA ASN A 181 11.41 35.74 1.90
C ASN A 181 12.89 36.13 1.89
N ALA A 182 13.78 35.15 1.90
CA ALA A 182 15.21 35.33 1.70
C ALA A 182 15.58 35.20 0.22
N ASN A 183 16.78 35.66 -0.15
CA ASN A 183 17.28 35.65 -1.53
C ASN A 183 16.34 36.37 -2.54
N THR A 184 15.81 37.54 -2.18
CA THR A 184 14.82 38.23 -3.04
C THR A 184 15.43 38.99 -4.21
N VAL A 185 16.76 38.97 -4.39
CA VAL A 185 17.47 39.68 -5.47
C VAL A 185 17.97 38.67 -6.52
N PRO A 186 17.43 38.68 -7.76
CA PRO A 186 17.68 37.65 -8.78
C PRO A 186 19.13 37.46 -9.25
N ASP A 187 20.04 38.37 -8.90
CA ASP A 187 21.40 38.47 -9.43
C ASP A 187 22.49 38.17 -8.39
N ASP A 188 22.17 37.60 -7.21
CA ASP A 188 23.20 37.16 -6.28
C ASP A 188 23.92 35.91 -6.84
N PRO A 189 25.23 35.99 -7.14
CA PRO A 189 26.00 34.87 -7.68
C PRO A 189 26.28 33.75 -6.66
N ASP A 190 25.92 33.91 -5.38
CA ASP A 190 26.17 32.89 -4.34
C ASP A 190 24.95 31.98 -4.10
N LEU A 191 25.00 30.78 -4.69
CA LEU A 191 23.98 29.73 -4.53
C LEU A 191 23.86 29.19 -3.08
N ALA A 192 24.70 29.61 -2.14
CA ALA A 192 24.70 29.18 -0.73
C ALA A 192 24.14 30.23 0.27
N SER A 193 23.73 31.39 -0.24
CA SER A 193 23.27 32.57 0.51
C SER A 193 21.75 32.70 0.44
N GLY A 194 21.08 33.15 1.51
CA GLY A 194 19.63 33.35 1.53
C GLY A 194 18.86 32.30 2.32
N ASN A 195 19.38 31.93 3.48
CA ASN A 195 18.74 31.00 4.40
C ASN A 195 17.71 31.69 5.28
N VAL A 196 16.72 30.93 5.74
CA VAL A 196 15.77 31.35 6.78
C VAL A 196 15.97 30.46 7.99
N GLU A 197 16.47 31.04 9.08
CA GLU A 197 16.71 30.36 10.36
C GLU A 197 15.81 30.92 11.46
N ILE A 198 15.05 30.04 12.11
CA ILE A 198 14.09 30.40 13.16
C ILE A 198 14.52 29.72 14.45
N ASN A 199 15.09 30.50 15.35
CA ASN A 199 15.67 30.05 16.61
C ASN A 199 14.78 30.29 17.84
N ALA A 200 13.64 30.96 17.64
CA ALA A 200 12.62 31.18 18.66
C ALA A 200 11.21 31.04 18.08
N ALA A 201 10.23 30.83 18.96
CA ALA A 201 8.88 30.47 18.54
C ALA A 201 8.19 31.57 17.72
N ILE A 202 7.44 31.16 16.70
CA ILE A 202 6.51 31.98 15.92
C ILE A 202 5.09 31.49 16.18
N ASN A 203 4.20 32.37 16.63
CA ASN A 203 2.78 32.12 16.77
C ASN A 203 1.97 33.24 16.10
N THR A 204 1.30 32.89 15.00
CA THR A 204 0.48 33.80 14.18
C THR A 204 -0.94 33.99 14.74
N ASN A 205 -1.32 33.21 15.76
CA ASN A 205 -2.64 33.17 16.38
C ASN A 205 -3.80 33.05 15.38
N GLY A 206 -3.62 32.20 14.36
CA GLY A 206 -4.62 31.95 13.31
C GLY A 206 -4.30 32.56 11.95
N GLY A 207 -3.25 33.39 11.87
CA GLY A 207 -2.71 33.84 10.58
C GLY A 207 -1.90 32.77 9.86
N THR A 208 -1.49 33.09 8.64
CA THR A 208 -0.64 32.26 7.78
C THR A 208 0.84 32.43 8.10
N PHE A 209 1.65 31.43 7.77
CA PHE A 209 3.10 31.56 7.72
C PHE A 209 3.59 31.13 6.34
N SER A 210 4.41 31.96 5.69
CA SER A 210 5.07 31.61 4.43
C SER A 210 6.56 31.88 4.49
N SER A 211 7.36 31.01 3.85
CA SER A 211 8.79 31.25 3.71
C SER A 211 9.33 30.84 2.35
N SER A 212 10.30 31.61 1.83
CA SER A 212 11.07 31.27 0.64
C SER A 212 12.54 31.65 0.75
N GLY A 213 13.41 31.03 -0.06
CA GLY A 213 14.87 31.25 -0.01
C GLY A 213 15.68 30.05 -0.54
N VAL A 214 16.86 29.85 0.06
CA VAL A 214 17.74 28.71 -0.21
C VAL A 214 17.50 27.59 0.79
N ASN A 215 17.91 27.71 2.05
CA ASN A 215 17.61 26.71 3.07
C ASN A 215 16.63 27.25 4.10
N PHE A 216 15.88 26.35 4.74
CA PHE A 216 15.00 26.65 5.85
C PHE A 216 15.31 25.75 7.04
N ASP A 217 15.44 26.34 8.23
CA ASP A 217 15.65 25.61 9.47
C ASP A 217 14.84 26.26 10.59
N ASN A 218 13.93 25.50 11.20
CA ASN A 218 13.23 25.89 12.43
C ASN A 218 13.43 24.88 13.58
N SER A 219 14.50 24.11 13.56
CA SER A 219 14.83 23.08 14.56
C SER A 219 14.81 23.59 16.01
N HIS A 220 15.13 24.87 16.22
CA HIS A 220 15.15 25.51 17.55
C HIS A 220 13.89 26.34 17.86
N GLY A 221 13.09 26.72 16.86
CA GLY A 221 11.92 27.58 17.00
C GLY A 221 10.62 26.92 16.51
N ALA A 222 9.66 26.72 17.41
CA ALA A 222 8.35 26.18 17.04
C ALA A 222 7.55 27.17 16.19
N ILE A 223 6.90 26.70 15.13
CA ILE A 223 5.98 27.50 14.32
C ILE A 223 4.56 27.02 14.55
N THR A 224 3.68 27.92 14.98
CA THR A 224 2.25 27.66 15.12
C THR A 224 1.48 28.64 14.24
N ALA A 225 0.90 28.11 13.16
CA ALA A 225 0.13 28.89 12.20
C ALA A 225 -1.09 28.10 11.72
N VAL A 226 -2.21 28.33 12.41
CA VAL A 226 -3.48 27.64 12.14
C VAL A 226 -4.08 28.04 10.79
N GLY A 227 -3.73 29.21 10.26
CA GLY A 227 -4.17 29.66 8.93
C GLY A 227 -3.47 28.98 7.75
N GLY A 228 -2.55 28.05 8.01
CA GLY A 228 -1.79 27.33 6.98
C GLY A 228 -0.32 27.76 6.93
N ILE A 229 0.51 26.85 6.41
CA ILE A 229 1.95 27.03 6.28
C ILE A 229 2.41 26.68 4.86
N THR A 230 3.18 27.58 4.24
CA THR A 230 3.82 27.34 2.94
C THR A 230 5.31 27.61 3.04
N ILE A 231 6.15 26.61 2.81
CA ILE A 231 7.61 26.73 2.79
C ILE A 231 8.11 26.33 1.40
N SER A 232 8.78 27.23 0.70
CA SER A 232 9.25 27.01 -0.69
C SER A 232 10.72 27.38 -0.83
N GLN A 233 11.59 26.39 -0.76
CA GLN A 233 13.03 26.55 -0.72
C GLN A 233 13.71 25.89 -1.93
N THR A 234 14.78 26.51 -2.41
CA THR A 234 15.59 25.96 -3.52
C THR A 234 16.66 24.96 -3.05
N GLY A 235 16.94 24.94 -1.75
CA GLY A 235 17.86 24.05 -1.05
C GLY A 235 17.14 23.12 -0.07
N ALA A 236 17.72 22.90 1.10
CA ALA A 236 17.23 21.95 2.10
C ALA A 236 16.18 22.57 3.03
N VAL A 237 15.25 21.75 3.50
CA VAL A 237 14.27 22.12 4.52
C VAL A 237 14.41 21.20 5.73
N VAL A 238 14.67 21.78 6.90
CA VAL A 238 14.70 21.10 8.20
C VAL A 238 13.55 21.62 9.04
N LEU A 239 12.56 20.76 9.28
CA LEU A 239 11.36 21.08 10.03
C LEU A 239 11.59 20.77 11.51
N GLY A 240 11.54 21.80 12.36
CA GLY A 240 11.42 21.66 13.80
C GLY A 240 10.00 21.33 14.23
N THR A 241 9.55 21.93 15.33
CA THR A 241 8.14 21.79 15.75
C THR A 241 7.25 22.66 14.86
N ILE A 242 6.26 22.05 14.21
CA ILE A 242 5.27 22.72 13.38
C ILE A 242 3.86 22.32 13.82
N ASN A 243 3.00 23.30 14.00
CA ASN A 243 1.58 23.10 14.28
C ASN A 243 0.73 23.91 13.30
N VAL A 244 0.13 23.20 12.35
CA VAL A 244 -0.95 23.71 11.51
C VAL A 244 -2.27 23.19 12.08
N GLY A 245 -3.32 24.00 12.02
CA GLY A 245 -4.65 23.55 12.40
C GLY A 245 -5.28 22.71 11.27
N ASP A 246 -6.54 23.00 10.94
CA ASP A 246 -7.27 22.27 9.90
C ASP A 246 -6.87 22.68 8.46
N GLU A 247 -5.97 23.65 8.33
CA GLU A 247 -5.47 24.15 7.05
C GLU A 247 -4.26 23.35 6.54
N SER A 248 -3.81 23.67 5.33
CA SER A 248 -2.73 22.92 4.67
C SER A 248 -1.34 23.29 5.17
N LEU A 249 -0.46 22.29 5.21
CA LEU A 249 0.99 22.42 5.27
C LEU A 249 1.56 22.07 3.89
N SER A 250 2.21 23.02 3.22
CA SER A 250 2.88 22.81 1.93
C SER A 250 4.37 23.08 2.04
N VAL A 251 5.19 22.07 1.74
CA VAL A 251 6.66 22.17 1.79
C VAL A 251 7.26 21.74 0.47
N THR A 252 8.02 22.65 -0.15
CA THR A 252 8.82 22.39 -1.35
C THR A 252 10.30 22.64 -1.05
N ALA A 253 11.15 21.69 -1.41
CA ALA A 253 12.61 21.79 -1.25
C ALA A 253 13.35 21.40 -2.54
N GLY A 254 14.58 21.86 -2.69
CA GLY A 254 15.48 21.40 -3.74
C GLY A 254 16.31 20.20 -3.32
N THR A 255 16.90 20.22 -2.13
CA THR A 255 17.96 19.27 -1.73
C THR A 255 17.63 18.42 -0.50
N GLY A 256 16.35 18.33 -0.14
CA GLY A 256 15.84 17.37 0.83
C GLY A 256 14.88 17.99 1.83
N ILE A 257 14.01 17.15 2.39
CA ILE A 257 13.09 17.53 3.47
C ILE A 257 13.37 16.57 4.63
N THR A 258 13.66 17.13 5.80
CA THR A 258 13.85 16.37 7.05
C THR A 258 13.06 17.01 8.18
N ASP A 259 12.68 16.23 9.19
CA ASP A 259 12.17 16.75 10.45
C ASP A 259 13.07 16.41 11.64
N THR A 260 12.99 17.27 12.66
CA THR A 260 13.71 17.18 13.94
C THR A 260 12.77 17.37 15.12
N GLY A 261 11.63 18.05 14.90
CA GLY A 261 10.54 18.21 15.85
C GLY A 261 9.23 17.62 15.33
N ALA A 262 8.18 17.64 16.16
CA ALA A 262 6.87 17.14 15.75
C ALA A 262 6.26 18.05 14.67
N VAL A 263 5.86 17.46 13.55
CA VAL A 263 5.17 18.17 12.45
C VAL A 263 3.71 17.74 12.45
N SER A 264 2.82 18.63 12.88
CA SER A 264 1.39 18.33 13.04
C SER A 264 0.51 19.19 12.15
N THR A 265 -0.50 18.55 11.57
CA THR A 265 -1.63 19.19 10.90
C THR A 265 -2.83 18.25 10.94
N THR A 266 -4.02 18.82 11.05
CA THR A 266 -5.28 18.10 10.89
C THR A 266 -5.84 18.24 9.46
N GLY A 267 -5.31 19.19 8.69
CA GLY A 267 -5.57 19.38 7.27
C GLY A 267 -4.65 18.53 6.37
N HIS A 268 -4.44 18.99 5.13
CA HIS A 268 -3.57 18.31 4.16
C HIS A 268 -2.10 18.68 4.36
N ALA A 269 -1.20 17.69 4.33
CA ALA A 269 0.24 17.91 4.27
C ALA A 269 0.81 17.48 2.90
N SER A 270 1.52 18.37 2.22
CA SER A 270 2.21 18.09 0.96
C SER A 270 3.72 18.34 1.06
N PHE A 271 4.53 17.36 0.68
CA PHE A 271 5.99 17.47 0.66
C PHE A 271 6.54 17.15 -0.73
N THR A 272 7.30 18.08 -1.30
CA THR A 272 7.81 17.98 -2.68
C THR A 272 9.30 18.28 -2.74
N THR A 273 10.07 17.38 -3.37
CA THR A 273 11.44 17.66 -3.80
C THR A 273 11.47 18.01 -5.29
N THR A 274 12.30 18.98 -5.67
CA THR A 274 12.34 19.54 -7.04
C THR A 274 13.59 19.16 -7.83
N GLN A 275 14.62 18.63 -7.17
CA GLN A 275 15.80 18.07 -7.82
C GLN A 275 15.73 16.55 -7.86
N THR A 276 16.49 15.95 -8.79
CA THR A 276 16.49 14.50 -8.98
C THR A 276 17.26 13.79 -7.87
N ASN A 277 16.77 12.62 -7.48
CA ASN A 277 17.38 11.73 -6.48
C ASN A 277 17.53 12.40 -5.11
N VAL A 278 16.49 13.12 -4.69
CA VAL A 278 16.45 13.83 -3.41
C VAL A 278 15.33 13.27 -2.56
N ASP A 279 15.68 12.96 -1.31
CA ASP A 279 14.83 12.23 -0.39
C ASP A 279 13.91 13.15 0.44
N ILE A 280 12.81 12.56 0.88
CA ILE A 280 11.94 13.08 1.94
C ILE A 280 12.04 12.12 3.13
N VAL A 281 12.42 12.64 4.30
CA VAL A 281 12.52 11.86 5.54
C VAL A 281 11.72 12.57 6.64
N LEU A 282 10.58 12.00 7.02
CA LEU A 282 9.68 12.55 8.02
C LEU A 282 9.47 11.51 9.12
N ASP A 283 10.31 11.51 10.15
CA ASP A 283 10.31 10.51 11.22
C ASP A 283 9.57 10.95 12.50
N ARG A 284 8.97 12.14 12.48
CA ARG A 284 8.24 12.76 13.61
C ARG A 284 6.87 13.32 13.21
N LEU A 285 6.28 12.82 12.14
CA LEU A 285 4.99 13.30 11.65
C LEU A 285 3.87 12.98 12.66
N GLN A 286 2.93 13.92 12.81
CA GLN A 286 1.72 13.81 13.65
C GLN A 286 0.51 14.32 12.87
N LEU A 287 0.29 13.73 11.71
CA LEU A 287 -0.78 14.05 10.78
C LEU A 287 -2.05 13.26 11.14
N THR A 288 -3.20 13.93 11.15
CA THR A 288 -4.52 13.28 11.18
C THR A 288 -5.37 13.55 9.93
N GLY A 289 -4.88 14.42 9.03
CA GLY A 289 -5.47 14.61 7.72
C GLY A 289 -4.75 13.79 6.65
N THR A 290 -4.77 14.26 5.41
CA THR A 290 -4.22 13.55 4.25
C THR A 290 -2.77 13.93 3.95
N LEU A 291 -2.04 13.02 3.31
CA LEU A 291 -0.63 13.19 2.94
C LEU A 291 -0.45 13.11 1.41
N SER A 292 0.31 14.05 0.83
CA SER A 292 0.87 13.90 -0.51
C SER A 292 2.40 14.00 -0.49
N LEU A 293 3.05 13.14 -1.27
CA LEU A 293 4.50 13.10 -1.43
C LEU A 293 4.87 13.20 -2.89
N GLN A 294 5.90 14.00 -3.21
CA GLN A 294 6.46 14.05 -4.55
C GLN A 294 7.99 14.06 -4.51
N THR A 295 8.60 13.04 -5.10
CA THR A 295 10.05 12.99 -5.38
C THR A 295 10.29 12.87 -6.89
N ILE A 296 11.50 13.21 -7.32
CA ILE A 296 11.92 13.10 -8.72
C ILE A 296 13.16 12.22 -8.80
N GLY A 297 13.24 11.35 -9.80
CA GLY A 297 14.36 10.47 -10.07
C GLY A 297 14.30 9.13 -9.32
N PRO A 298 14.96 8.09 -9.87
CA PRO A 298 14.85 6.71 -9.37
C PRO A 298 15.45 6.48 -7.97
N ASN A 299 16.20 7.43 -7.41
CA ASN A 299 16.71 7.38 -6.05
C ASN A 299 16.13 8.51 -5.17
N GLY A 300 15.00 9.10 -5.57
CA GLY A 300 14.26 10.04 -4.72
C GLY A 300 13.36 9.24 -3.79
N ASP A 301 13.87 8.84 -2.65
CA ASP A 301 13.15 7.98 -1.71
C ASP A 301 12.29 8.81 -0.75
N ALA A 302 11.25 8.19 -0.20
CA ALA A 302 10.45 8.78 0.87
C ALA A 302 10.34 7.83 2.06
N THR A 303 10.66 8.33 3.25
CA THR A 303 10.50 7.61 4.52
C THR A 303 9.59 8.42 5.44
N VAL A 304 8.52 7.80 5.92
CA VAL A 304 7.52 8.44 6.77
C VAL A 304 7.26 7.58 8.00
N VAL A 305 7.35 8.20 9.18
CA VAL A 305 6.84 7.67 10.45
C VAL A 305 5.80 8.65 10.98
N ASN A 306 4.53 8.24 10.96
CA ASN A 306 3.44 9.04 11.51
C ASN A 306 2.97 8.48 12.86
N ALA A 307 2.62 9.37 13.79
CA ALA A 307 2.15 8.97 15.11
C ALA A 307 0.81 8.24 15.07
N THR A 308 -0.06 8.61 14.13
CA THR A 308 -1.42 8.11 13.94
C THR A 308 -1.59 7.54 12.53
N ASP A 309 -2.84 7.39 12.09
CA ASP A 309 -3.22 6.96 10.76
C ASP A 309 -2.61 7.84 9.66
N ILE A 310 -2.40 7.26 8.49
CA ILE A 310 -2.02 7.98 7.28
C ILE A 310 -3.09 7.68 6.24
N ASP A 311 -3.59 8.73 5.60
CA ASP A 311 -4.33 8.62 4.34
C ASP A 311 -3.56 9.31 3.22
N PHE A 312 -3.14 8.55 2.21
CA PHE A 312 -2.45 9.10 1.06
C PHE A 312 -3.42 9.68 0.04
N GLU A 313 -3.23 10.95 -0.28
CA GLU A 313 -3.71 11.51 -1.55
C GLU A 313 -2.70 11.23 -2.67
N ALA A 314 -2.95 11.79 -3.86
CA ALA A 314 -2.10 11.64 -5.03
C ALA A 314 -0.62 11.89 -4.68
N SER A 315 0.18 10.84 -4.79
CA SER A 315 1.59 10.83 -4.40
C SER A 315 2.41 10.14 -5.47
N THR A 316 3.59 10.69 -5.76
CA THR A 316 4.56 10.13 -6.71
C THR A 316 5.93 10.06 -6.08
N VAL A 317 6.36 8.86 -5.71
CA VAL A 317 7.71 8.59 -5.20
C VAL A 317 8.44 7.78 -6.26
N GLU A 318 9.33 8.43 -7.02
CA GLU A 318 10.05 7.74 -8.11
C GLU A 318 11.11 6.73 -7.60
N GLY A 319 11.52 6.85 -6.33
CA GLY A 319 12.36 5.88 -5.61
C GLY A 319 11.55 4.86 -4.78
N ASN A 320 12.08 4.51 -3.61
CA ASN A 320 11.44 3.65 -2.61
C ASN A 320 10.52 4.45 -1.69
N LEU A 321 9.42 3.84 -1.24
CA LEU A 321 8.51 4.40 -0.25
C LEU A 321 8.47 3.50 1.00
N ASN A 322 8.90 4.03 2.15
CA ASN A 322 8.86 3.34 3.43
C ASN A 322 7.92 4.10 4.39
N VAL A 323 6.86 3.45 4.84
CA VAL A 323 5.81 4.09 5.66
C VAL A 323 5.56 3.27 6.90
N THR A 324 5.55 3.95 8.04
CA THR A 324 5.23 3.37 9.35
C THR A 324 4.22 4.23 10.09
N THR A 325 3.14 3.63 10.58
CA THR A 325 2.28 4.25 11.58
C THR A 325 2.60 3.69 12.96
N VAL A 326 2.77 4.56 13.96
CA VAL A 326 2.95 4.14 15.36
C VAL A 326 1.63 3.57 15.90
N THR A 327 0.54 4.25 15.59
CA THR A 327 -0.85 3.83 15.80
C THR A 327 -1.67 4.21 14.58
N GLY A 328 -2.83 3.61 14.37
CA GLY A 328 -3.69 3.92 13.23
C GLY A 328 -3.32 3.13 11.97
N ASN A 329 -4.25 3.16 11.01
CA ASN A 329 -4.16 2.42 9.77
C ASN A 329 -3.35 3.19 8.72
N ILE A 330 -2.96 2.49 7.65
CA ILE A 330 -2.46 3.12 6.43
C ILE A 330 -3.51 2.95 5.35
N THR A 331 -4.00 4.05 4.77
CA THR A 331 -4.96 4.05 3.67
C THR A 331 -4.50 4.90 2.49
N ASP A 332 -5.15 4.72 1.34
CA ASP A 332 -5.08 5.67 0.23
C ASP A 332 -6.48 6.12 -0.23
N SER A 333 -6.61 7.42 -0.49
CA SER A 333 -7.76 8.04 -1.12
C SER A 333 -7.43 8.61 -2.50
N GLY A 334 -6.13 8.75 -2.82
CA GLY A 334 -5.60 9.07 -4.13
C GLY A 334 -4.55 8.07 -4.62
N THR A 335 -4.15 8.20 -5.89
CA THR A 335 -3.16 7.29 -6.49
C THR A 335 -1.78 7.44 -5.86
N VAL A 336 -1.20 6.33 -5.41
CA VAL A 336 0.16 6.28 -4.85
C VAL A 336 1.07 5.58 -5.85
N VAL A 337 1.93 6.35 -6.54
CA VAL A 337 2.91 5.84 -7.50
C VAL A 337 4.25 5.63 -6.80
N VAL A 338 4.78 4.41 -6.88
CA VAL A 338 6.11 4.05 -6.34
C VAL A 338 6.95 3.41 -7.44
N GLY A 339 8.05 4.07 -7.82
CA GLY A 339 8.91 3.64 -8.92
C GLY A 339 9.80 2.44 -8.60
N HIS A 340 10.11 2.22 -7.32
CA HIS A 340 10.88 1.07 -6.84
C HIS A 340 10.10 0.26 -5.81
N ASN A 341 10.64 0.02 -4.61
CA ASN A 341 10.00 -0.84 -3.61
C ASN A 341 9.10 -0.03 -2.69
N ALA A 342 8.03 -0.65 -2.19
CA ALA A 342 7.17 -0.07 -1.18
C ALA A 342 7.11 -0.97 0.07
N GLN A 343 7.22 -0.35 1.24
CA GLN A 343 7.03 -0.99 2.53
C GLN A 343 6.02 -0.20 3.36
N PHE A 344 4.97 -0.88 3.82
CA PHE A 344 3.94 -0.32 4.69
C PHE A 344 3.86 -1.13 5.98
N THR A 345 3.99 -0.45 7.13
CA THR A 345 4.04 -1.08 8.45
C THR A 345 3.09 -0.40 9.43
N THR A 346 2.22 -1.16 10.09
CA THR A 346 1.47 -0.70 11.26
C THR A 346 2.09 -1.31 12.53
N ASN A 347 2.50 -0.46 13.48
CA ASN A 347 3.18 -0.95 14.69
C ASN A 347 2.20 -1.43 15.77
N ARG A 348 1.01 -0.83 15.85
CA ARG A 348 0.02 -1.19 16.86
C ARG A 348 -0.77 -2.41 16.41
N ILE A 349 -1.02 -3.31 17.37
CA ILE A 349 -1.81 -4.51 17.16
C ILE A 349 -3.21 -4.15 16.62
N ASN A 350 -3.66 -4.93 15.65
CA ASN A 350 -4.96 -4.84 14.98
C ASN A 350 -5.16 -3.58 14.12
N ASP A 351 -4.10 -2.84 13.81
CA ASP A 351 -4.17 -1.79 12.80
C ASP A 351 -3.89 -2.38 11.42
N GLY A 352 -4.67 -1.95 10.44
CA GLY A 352 -4.69 -2.50 9.09
C GLY A 352 -4.02 -1.62 8.05
N ILE A 353 -3.83 -2.21 6.87
CA ILE A 353 -3.33 -1.53 5.67
C ILE A 353 -4.37 -1.71 4.57
N ASP A 354 -4.81 -0.62 3.94
CA ASP A 354 -5.83 -0.64 2.91
C ASP A 354 -5.46 0.28 1.73
N LEU A 355 -4.89 -0.29 0.68
CA LEU A 355 -4.31 0.45 -0.46
C LEU A 355 -5.02 0.06 -1.76
N HIS A 356 -6.03 0.82 -2.14
CA HIS A 356 -6.86 0.56 -3.32
C HIS A 356 -6.40 1.29 -4.58
N PHE A 357 -5.47 2.24 -4.47
CA PHE A 357 -5.01 3.08 -5.57
C PHE A 357 -3.49 3.03 -5.76
N LEU A 358 -2.86 1.89 -5.43
CA LEU A 358 -1.42 1.71 -5.55
C LEU A 358 -0.98 1.50 -7.01
N GLN A 359 0.15 2.09 -7.39
CA GLN A 359 0.87 1.83 -8.64
C GLN A 359 2.35 1.58 -8.32
N LEU A 360 2.68 0.30 -8.11
CA LEU A 360 3.99 -0.16 -7.70
C LEU A 360 4.63 -1.06 -8.77
N THR A 361 5.86 -0.74 -9.17
CA THR A 361 6.64 -1.55 -10.12
C THR A 361 7.70 -2.44 -9.49
N GLY A 362 8.14 -2.14 -8.26
CA GLY A 362 9.08 -2.98 -7.50
C GLY A 362 8.39 -3.96 -6.55
N THR A 363 9.13 -4.37 -5.52
CA THR A 363 8.60 -5.30 -4.50
C THR A 363 7.72 -4.62 -3.47
N LEU A 364 6.77 -5.38 -2.93
CA LEU A 364 5.85 -4.97 -1.87
C LEU A 364 6.16 -5.68 -0.55
N VAL A 365 6.24 -4.92 0.53
CA VAL A 365 6.26 -5.41 1.91
C VAL A 365 5.08 -4.85 2.68
N LEU A 366 4.28 -5.74 3.28
CA LEU A 366 3.23 -5.38 4.23
C LEU A 366 3.55 -5.96 5.60
N THR A 367 3.41 -5.16 6.65
CA THR A 367 3.61 -5.62 8.04
C THR A 367 2.47 -5.11 8.92
N THR A 368 1.62 -6.03 9.36
CA THR A 368 0.59 -5.81 10.38
C THR A 368 0.71 -6.86 11.48
N SER A 369 0.00 -6.67 12.61
CA SER A 369 0.01 -7.64 13.70
C SER A 369 -1.35 -7.80 14.37
N GLY A 370 -1.56 -8.93 15.04
CA GLY A 370 -2.83 -9.29 15.66
C GLY A 370 -3.85 -9.81 14.66
N SER A 371 -4.84 -10.57 15.15
CA SER A 371 -5.82 -11.28 14.33
C SER A 371 -6.76 -10.38 13.52
N ASN A 372 -6.74 -9.07 13.79
CA ASN A 372 -7.52 -8.07 13.05
C ASN A 372 -6.63 -7.06 12.32
N GLY A 373 -5.31 -7.28 12.31
CA GLY A 373 -4.39 -6.50 11.49
C GLY A 373 -4.48 -6.99 10.05
N ASP A 374 -5.57 -6.62 9.37
CA ASP A 374 -5.81 -7.04 7.99
C ASP A 374 -5.02 -6.17 7.00
N ALA A 375 -4.73 -6.72 5.82
CA ALA A 375 -4.13 -5.98 4.72
C ALA A 375 -4.92 -6.20 3.41
N SER A 376 -5.25 -5.12 2.71
CA SER A 376 -5.93 -5.13 1.41
C SER A 376 -5.16 -4.27 0.42
N VAL A 377 -4.90 -4.80 -0.77
CA VAL A 377 -4.15 -4.11 -1.82
C VAL A 377 -4.79 -4.33 -3.18
N ILE A 378 -5.00 -3.23 -3.90
CA ILE A 378 -5.23 -3.22 -5.36
C ILE A 378 -4.07 -2.45 -5.98
N ASN A 379 -3.21 -3.17 -6.69
CA ASN A 379 -2.11 -2.58 -7.46
C ASN A 379 -2.47 -2.51 -8.93
N ALA A 380 -2.14 -1.39 -9.58
CA ALA A 380 -2.40 -1.21 -11.00
C ALA A 380 -1.62 -2.22 -11.87
N THR A 381 -0.40 -2.57 -11.44
CA THR A 381 0.52 -3.51 -12.09
C THR A 381 0.74 -4.76 -11.25
N GLY A 382 1.62 -5.65 -11.72
CA GLY A 382 1.94 -6.90 -11.04
C GLY A 382 2.48 -6.63 -9.64
N ILE A 383 2.45 -7.65 -8.79
CA ILE A 383 2.95 -7.59 -7.43
C ILE A 383 4.02 -8.66 -7.27
N ASP A 384 5.19 -8.27 -6.75
CA ASP A 384 6.19 -9.19 -6.23
C ASP A 384 6.30 -8.95 -4.72
N PHE A 385 5.86 -9.92 -3.92
CA PHE A 385 5.99 -9.83 -2.47
C PHE A 385 7.42 -10.13 -2.03
N ALA A 386 8.01 -9.16 -1.34
CA ALA A 386 9.11 -9.40 -0.43
C ALA A 386 8.57 -9.84 0.95
N SER A 387 9.44 -9.93 1.96
CA SER A 387 9.12 -10.51 3.28
C SER A 387 7.90 -9.82 3.92
N THR A 388 6.75 -10.47 3.84
CA THR A 388 5.46 -9.89 4.23
C THR A 388 4.87 -10.65 5.41
N THR A 389 4.30 -9.94 6.38
CA THR A 389 3.63 -10.52 7.54
C THR A 389 2.34 -9.79 7.81
N VAL A 390 1.22 -10.49 7.67
CA VAL A 390 -0.12 -9.97 7.92
C VAL A 390 -0.73 -10.76 9.08
N GLY A 391 -1.06 -10.06 10.17
CA GLY A 391 -1.59 -10.70 11.38
C GLY A 391 -3.01 -11.26 11.20
N GLY A 392 -3.83 -10.59 10.41
CA GLY A 392 -5.19 -10.99 10.05
C GLY A 392 -5.26 -11.53 8.62
N ASN A 393 -6.26 -11.07 7.86
CA ASN A 393 -6.52 -11.48 6.49
C ASN A 393 -5.71 -10.66 5.47
N LEU A 394 -5.37 -11.27 4.33
CA LEU A 394 -4.69 -10.62 3.20
C LEU A 394 -5.53 -10.69 1.93
N SER A 395 -5.95 -9.55 1.39
CA SER A 395 -6.65 -9.46 0.10
C SER A 395 -5.80 -8.71 -0.93
N VAL A 396 -5.55 -9.33 -2.09
CA VAL A 396 -4.62 -8.80 -3.09
C VAL A 396 -5.23 -8.90 -4.47
N THR A 397 -5.24 -7.77 -5.19
CA THR A 397 -5.59 -7.71 -6.60
C THR A 397 -4.49 -7.02 -7.40
N ALA A 398 -3.96 -7.68 -8.42
CA ALA A 398 -3.18 -7.04 -9.48
C ALA A 398 -4.12 -6.80 -10.67
N THR A 399 -4.33 -5.53 -11.06
CA THR A 399 -5.24 -5.22 -12.17
C THR A 399 -4.63 -5.54 -13.54
N SER A 400 -3.30 -5.54 -13.61
CA SER A 400 -2.48 -6.06 -14.71
C SER A 400 -1.18 -6.63 -14.14
N GLY A 401 -0.51 -7.53 -14.85
CA GLY A 401 0.67 -8.23 -14.37
C GLY A 401 0.38 -9.34 -13.35
N ASN A 402 1.39 -10.19 -13.19
CA ASN A 402 1.32 -11.37 -12.32
C ASN A 402 1.42 -11.00 -10.83
N ILE A 403 0.92 -11.90 -9.98
CA ILE A 403 1.22 -11.90 -8.54
C ILE A 403 2.28 -12.96 -8.27
N THR A 404 3.40 -12.55 -7.66
CA THR A 404 4.57 -13.40 -7.40
C THR A 404 5.11 -13.18 -6.00
N ASP A 405 5.95 -14.10 -5.52
CA ASP A 405 6.72 -13.93 -4.29
C ASP A 405 8.23 -14.14 -4.51
N SER A 406 9.02 -13.22 -3.97
CA SER A 406 10.48 -13.32 -3.87
C SER A 406 10.95 -13.68 -2.46
N SER A 407 10.05 -13.60 -1.48
CA SER A 407 10.29 -13.99 -0.10
C SER A 407 9.03 -14.54 0.56
N THR A 408 9.13 -14.95 1.82
CA THR A 408 8.02 -15.55 2.56
C THR A 408 6.87 -14.56 2.77
N ILE A 409 5.65 -15.04 2.54
CA ILE A 409 4.41 -14.35 2.90
C ILE A 409 3.79 -15.12 4.08
N VAL A 410 3.69 -14.46 5.23
CA VAL A 410 3.01 -15.01 6.42
C VAL A 410 1.67 -14.33 6.60
N VAL A 411 0.58 -15.11 6.67
CA VAL A 411 -0.78 -14.60 6.88
C VAL A 411 -1.43 -15.38 8.02
N GLY A 412 -1.87 -14.67 9.06
CA GLY A 412 -2.50 -15.28 10.24
C GLY A 412 -3.94 -15.75 9.98
N GLY A 413 -4.67 -15.06 9.11
CA GLY A 413 -6.04 -15.36 8.70
C GLY A 413 -6.14 -15.94 7.29
N ASP A 414 -7.21 -15.58 6.58
CA ASP A 414 -7.48 -15.97 5.20
C ASP A 414 -6.69 -15.11 4.20
N ALA A 415 -6.38 -15.67 3.02
CA ALA A 415 -5.71 -14.97 1.94
C ALA A 415 -6.50 -15.08 0.62
N SER A 416 -6.58 -14.00 -0.16
CA SER A 416 -7.13 -14.03 -1.51
C SER A 416 -6.24 -13.30 -2.50
N PHE A 417 -5.97 -13.92 -3.64
CA PHE A 417 -5.14 -13.37 -4.69
C PHE A 417 -5.89 -13.39 -6.03
N THR A 418 -5.96 -12.23 -6.68
CA THR A 418 -6.68 -12.04 -7.94
C THR A 418 -5.81 -11.34 -8.98
N THR A 419 -5.67 -11.92 -10.17
CA THR A 419 -5.22 -11.21 -11.38
C THR A 419 -6.42 -10.86 -12.24
N SER A 420 -6.50 -9.61 -12.72
CA SER A 420 -7.69 -9.13 -13.47
C SER A 420 -7.51 -9.09 -14.98
N GLN A 421 -6.26 -8.99 -15.47
CA GLN A 421 -6.00 -9.03 -16.90
C GLN A 421 -5.99 -10.47 -17.39
N ILE A 422 -6.29 -10.64 -18.67
CA ILE A 422 -6.25 -11.94 -19.33
C ILE A 422 -4.82 -12.51 -19.31
N ASP A 423 -4.72 -13.79 -18.97
CA ASP A 423 -3.51 -14.60 -19.01
C ASP A 423 -2.40 -14.15 -18.05
N ASP A 424 -2.73 -13.34 -17.04
CA ASP A 424 -1.82 -13.03 -15.93
C ASP A 424 -1.88 -14.14 -14.85
N ASP A 425 -0.71 -14.51 -14.34
CA ASP A 425 -0.52 -15.66 -13.46
C ASP A 425 -0.45 -15.28 -11.97
N ILE A 426 -0.73 -16.27 -11.12
CA ILE A 426 -0.40 -16.25 -9.69
C ILE A 426 0.69 -17.29 -9.43
N HIS A 427 1.85 -16.89 -8.92
CA HIS A 427 2.95 -17.78 -8.54
C HIS A 427 3.43 -17.50 -7.12
N LEU A 428 2.90 -18.25 -6.15
CA LEU A 428 3.21 -18.10 -4.74
C LEU A 428 3.85 -19.37 -4.19
N ASN A 429 5.18 -19.44 -4.17
CA ASN A 429 5.91 -20.64 -3.76
C ASN A 429 6.52 -20.56 -2.35
N LEU A 430 6.28 -19.47 -1.62
CA LEU A 430 6.81 -19.20 -0.28
C LEU A 430 5.69 -18.79 0.71
N LEU A 431 4.49 -19.37 0.60
CA LEU A 431 3.37 -19.04 1.48
C LEU A 431 3.44 -19.76 2.85
N GLN A 432 3.03 -19.05 3.90
CA GLN A 432 2.76 -19.57 5.24
C GLN A 432 1.41 -19.04 5.73
N LEU A 433 0.37 -19.82 5.51
CA LEU A 433 -1.02 -19.43 5.76
C LEU A 433 -1.62 -20.15 6.98
N GLY A 434 -2.28 -19.38 7.84
CA GLY A 434 -3.05 -19.88 8.99
C GLY A 434 -4.51 -20.22 8.67
N GLY A 435 -5.12 -19.54 7.70
CA GLY A 435 -6.50 -19.74 7.25
C GLY A 435 -6.63 -20.36 5.85
N SER A 436 -7.71 -19.99 5.16
CA SER A 436 -8.04 -20.45 3.80
C SER A 436 -7.45 -19.56 2.70
N VAL A 437 -7.27 -20.10 1.50
CA VAL A 437 -6.78 -19.39 0.31
C VAL A 437 -7.81 -19.38 -0.81
N ALA A 438 -8.05 -18.22 -1.39
CA ALA A 438 -8.80 -18.04 -2.63
C ALA A 438 -7.86 -17.57 -3.75
N LEU A 439 -7.98 -18.17 -4.94
CA LEU A 439 -7.21 -17.79 -6.12
C LEU A 439 -8.16 -17.47 -7.28
N SER A 440 -7.92 -16.36 -7.97
CA SER A 440 -8.69 -15.98 -9.16
C SER A 440 -7.77 -15.50 -10.27
N THR A 441 -7.75 -16.19 -11.40
CA THR A 441 -7.08 -15.73 -12.63
C THR A 441 -8.10 -15.60 -13.76
N PHE A 442 -7.79 -14.79 -14.78
CA PHE A 442 -8.67 -14.59 -15.92
C PHE A 442 -8.02 -15.07 -17.22
N GLY A 443 -8.80 -15.69 -18.12
CA GLY A 443 -8.30 -16.23 -19.39
C GLY A 443 -7.71 -17.63 -19.27
N ALA A 444 -7.70 -18.36 -20.39
CA ALA A 444 -7.25 -19.75 -20.43
C ALA A 444 -5.73 -19.90 -20.20
N GLY A 445 -4.96 -18.81 -20.34
CA GLY A 445 -3.53 -18.79 -20.06
C GLY A 445 -3.18 -18.37 -18.63
N GLY A 446 -4.13 -17.95 -17.81
CA GLY A 446 -3.87 -17.50 -16.44
C GLY A 446 -3.70 -18.69 -15.49
N ASP A 447 -2.47 -19.10 -15.24
CA ASP A 447 -2.11 -20.21 -14.37
C ASP A 447 -2.00 -19.76 -12.90
N ALA A 448 -2.21 -20.69 -11.97
CA ALA A 448 -1.97 -20.48 -10.55
C ALA A 448 -1.06 -21.57 -9.98
N THR A 449 0.00 -21.18 -9.28
CA THR A 449 0.86 -22.06 -8.50
C THR A 449 0.88 -21.58 -7.06
N VAL A 450 0.58 -22.46 -6.13
CA VAL A 450 0.62 -22.17 -4.69
C VAL A 450 1.34 -23.27 -3.93
N VAL A 451 2.29 -22.90 -3.10
CA VAL A 451 2.97 -23.79 -2.16
C VAL A 451 2.82 -23.20 -0.77
N ASN A 452 2.11 -23.91 0.12
CA ASN A 452 2.05 -23.55 1.52
C ASN A 452 2.94 -24.48 2.35
N ALA A 453 3.62 -23.91 3.36
CA ALA A 453 4.49 -24.69 4.25
C ALA A 453 3.72 -25.73 5.09
N THR A 454 2.45 -25.46 5.36
CA THR A 454 1.48 -26.31 6.07
C THR A 454 0.36 -26.74 5.11
N GLY A 455 -0.81 -27.11 5.64
CA GLY A 455 -1.95 -27.54 4.83
C GLY A 455 -2.52 -26.39 3.99
N LEU A 456 -3.22 -26.73 2.92
CA LEU A 456 -3.96 -25.76 2.10
C LEU A 456 -5.45 -25.99 2.31
N ASP A 457 -6.17 -24.96 2.71
CA ASP A 457 -7.64 -24.96 2.69
C ASP A 457 -8.10 -23.97 1.61
N PHE A 458 -8.70 -24.47 0.55
CA PHE A 458 -9.20 -23.65 -0.53
C PHE A 458 -10.59 -23.11 -0.22
N ALA A 459 -10.67 -21.78 -0.20
CA ALA A 459 -11.92 -21.05 -0.42
C ALA A 459 -12.26 -21.04 -1.92
N ALA A 460 -13.28 -20.24 -2.29
CA ALA A 460 -13.75 -20.18 -3.68
C ALA A 460 -12.58 -19.84 -4.63
N THR A 461 -12.32 -20.72 -5.60
CA THR A 461 -11.14 -20.63 -6.48
C THR A 461 -11.57 -20.75 -7.93
N ALA A 462 -11.11 -19.83 -8.77
CA ALA A 462 -11.41 -19.79 -10.20
C ALA A 462 -10.12 -19.52 -10.99
N VAL A 463 -9.49 -20.57 -11.50
CA VAL A 463 -8.25 -20.47 -12.27
C VAL A 463 -8.58 -20.76 -13.73
N GLY A 464 -8.36 -19.78 -14.60
CA GLY A 464 -8.68 -19.94 -16.02
C GLY A 464 -7.77 -20.95 -16.74
N GLY A 465 -6.50 -21.04 -16.34
CA GLY A 465 -5.54 -22.04 -16.81
C GLY A 465 -5.37 -23.23 -15.86
N ARG A 466 -4.12 -23.60 -15.58
CA ARG A 466 -3.74 -24.71 -14.69
C ARG A 466 -3.61 -24.26 -13.23
N LEU A 467 -3.98 -25.14 -12.31
CA LEU A 467 -3.71 -25.00 -10.88
C LEU A 467 -2.65 -26.00 -10.45
N ASN A 468 -1.54 -25.54 -9.87
CA ASN A 468 -0.54 -26.37 -9.20
C ASN A 468 -0.51 -26.04 -7.70
N ALA A 469 -1.20 -26.83 -6.90
CA ALA A 469 -1.30 -26.64 -5.45
C ALA A 469 -0.46 -27.66 -4.71
N THR A 470 0.43 -27.20 -3.81
CA THR A 470 1.27 -28.06 -2.97
C THR A 470 1.13 -27.70 -1.50
N ALA A 471 0.65 -28.63 -0.69
CA ALA A 471 0.81 -28.58 0.76
C ALA A 471 2.12 -29.30 1.10
N ALA A 472 3.13 -28.55 1.56
CA ALA A 472 4.42 -29.14 1.91
C ALA A 472 4.28 -30.12 3.09
N ASN A 473 3.39 -29.81 4.04
CA ASN A 473 3.00 -30.67 5.15
C ASN A 473 1.50 -30.54 5.42
N GLY A 474 0.81 -31.64 5.73
CA GLY A 474 -0.63 -31.60 6.01
C GLY A 474 -1.50 -31.73 4.77
N ASP A 475 -2.79 -31.51 4.95
CA ASP A 475 -3.82 -31.84 3.96
C ASP A 475 -4.07 -30.70 2.97
N ILE A 476 -4.58 -31.06 1.80
CA ILE A 476 -5.26 -30.12 0.89
C ILE A 476 -6.76 -30.32 1.06
N THR A 477 -7.48 -29.26 1.39
CA THR A 477 -8.94 -29.27 1.57
C THR A 477 -9.59 -28.20 0.69
N GLY A 478 -10.85 -28.39 0.33
CA GLY A 478 -11.62 -27.41 -0.43
C GLY A 478 -13.10 -27.59 -0.14
N SER A 479 -13.71 -26.55 0.44
CA SER A 479 -15.11 -26.58 0.91
C SER A 479 -16.05 -25.62 0.15
N ALA A 480 -15.50 -24.83 -0.78
CA ALA A 480 -16.21 -23.91 -1.65
C ALA A 480 -16.00 -24.27 -3.14
N GLY A 481 -16.67 -23.55 -4.05
CA GLY A 481 -16.56 -23.79 -5.50
C GLY A 481 -15.11 -23.69 -6.00
N MET A 482 -14.72 -24.61 -6.88
CA MET A 482 -13.38 -24.63 -7.49
C MET A 482 -13.51 -24.93 -8.98
N VAL A 483 -13.10 -23.98 -9.81
CA VAL A 483 -13.09 -24.11 -11.26
C VAL A 483 -11.67 -23.95 -11.76
N VAL A 484 -11.17 -24.94 -12.49
CA VAL A 484 -9.85 -24.91 -13.13
C VAL A 484 -10.03 -25.23 -14.61
N GLY A 485 -9.70 -24.30 -15.49
CA GLY A 485 -9.96 -24.45 -16.93
C GLY A 485 -9.11 -25.54 -17.59
N GLU A 486 -7.91 -25.79 -17.07
CA GLU A 486 -7.00 -26.83 -17.53
C GLU A 486 -6.77 -27.88 -16.42
N ASN A 487 -5.53 -28.34 -16.21
CA ASN A 487 -5.23 -29.36 -15.21
C ASN A 487 -5.23 -28.77 -13.78
N ALA A 488 -6.03 -29.37 -12.89
CA ALA A 488 -5.94 -29.20 -11.45
C ALA A 488 -4.96 -30.25 -10.87
N LYS A 489 -3.80 -29.81 -10.41
CA LYS A 489 -2.78 -30.64 -9.79
C LYS A 489 -2.70 -30.36 -8.29
N PHE A 490 -2.97 -31.38 -7.49
CA PHE A 490 -2.86 -31.33 -6.03
C PHE A 490 -1.72 -32.21 -5.54
N VAL A 491 -0.87 -31.68 -4.67
CA VAL A 491 0.26 -32.40 -4.06
C VAL A 491 0.23 -32.23 -2.54
N ALA A 492 -0.16 -33.28 -1.82
CA ALA A 492 -0.14 -33.33 -0.37
C ALA A 492 0.93 -34.33 0.10
N ASN A 493 2.16 -33.85 0.30
CA ASN A 493 3.33 -34.74 0.50
C ASN A 493 3.19 -35.68 1.71
N ASN A 494 2.58 -35.18 2.79
CA ASN A 494 2.44 -35.89 4.08
C ASN A 494 0.99 -35.91 4.59
N GLY A 495 0.01 -35.60 3.73
CA GLY A 495 -1.40 -35.47 4.12
C GLY A 495 -2.35 -35.96 3.04
N GLY A 496 -3.65 -35.92 3.34
CA GLY A 496 -4.73 -36.27 2.43
C GLY A 496 -5.15 -35.12 1.52
N ILE A 497 -6.01 -35.44 0.56
CA ILE A 497 -6.65 -34.46 -0.33
C ILE A 497 -8.15 -34.64 -0.22
N SER A 498 -8.89 -33.60 0.17
CA SER A 498 -10.35 -33.61 0.28
C SER A 498 -10.96 -32.40 -0.42
N ILE A 499 -11.43 -32.59 -1.65
CA ILE A 499 -12.12 -31.56 -2.44
C ILE A 499 -13.56 -32.01 -2.63
N ALA A 500 -14.48 -31.48 -1.84
CA ALA A 500 -15.85 -32.01 -1.76
C ALA A 500 -16.89 -30.91 -1.50
N ALA A 501 -16.84 -29.83 -2.28
CA ALA A 501 -17.88 -28.82 -2.25
C ALA A 501 -19.09 -29.24 -3.10
N VAL A 502 -20.29 -28.83 -2.68
CA VAL A 502 -21.52 -29.12 -3.43
C VAL A 502 -21.70 -28.15 -4.61
N GLY A 503 -21.72 -28.68 -5.84
CA GLY A 503 -22.33 -28.04 -7.01
C GLY A 503 -21.57 -26.87 -7.66
N SER A 504 -20.24 -26.86 -7.64
CA SER A 504 -19.39 -25.96 -8.44
C SER A 504 -17.92 -26.43 -8.58
N ILE A 505 -17.62 -27.73 -8.51
CA ILE A 505 -16.25 -28.26 -8.71
C ILE A 505 -16.07 -28.77 -10.13
N ASN A 506 -15.20 -28.13 -10.92
CA ASN A 506 -14.96 -28.52 -12.32
C ASN A 506 -13.48 -28.36 -12.69
N PHE A 507 -12.89 -29.38 -13.29
CA PHE A 507 -11.51 -29.38 -13.76
C PHE A 507 -11.45 -29.74 -15.25
N GLY A 508 -10.51 -29.16 -16.00
CA GLY A 508 -10.22 -29.63 -17.36
C GLY A 508 -9.55 -31.01 -17.36
N SER A 509 -8.70 -31.25 -16.37
CA SER A 509 -8.20 -32.56 -15.99
C SER A 509 -7.68 -32.58 -14.55
N LEU A 510 -7.43 -33.77 -14.02
CA LEU A 510 -7.05 -33.97 -12.62
C LEU A 510 -5.74 -34.74 -12.49
N THR A 511 -4.87 -34.26 -11.60
CA THR A 511 -3.70 -34.98 -11.09
C THR A 511 -3.63 -34.84 -9.56
N PHE A 512 -3.39 -35.93 -8.83
CA PHE A 512 -3.22 -35.90 -7.38
C PHE A 512 -2.03 -36.74 -6.91
N LEU A 513 -1.19 -36.18 -6.04
CA LEU A 513 -0.12 -36.92 -5.38
C LEU A 513 -0.29 -36.75 -3.87
N SER A 514 -0.71 -37.81 -3.19
CA SER A 514 -0.92 -37.80 -1.75
C SER A 514 -0.20 -38.97 -1.09
N GLY A 515 0.37 -38.71 0.10
CA GLY A 515 0.83 -39.74 1.03
C GLY A 515 -0.29 -40.24 1.97
N GLY A 516 -1.52 -39.78 1.78
CA GLY A 516 -2.70 -40.12 2.58
C GLY A 516 -3.92 -40.40 1.69
N ASP A 517 -5.12 -40.25 2.26
CA ASP A 517 -6.38 -40.50 1.57
C ASP A 517 -6.74 -39.38 0.60
N VAL A 518 -7.31 -39.73 -0.56
CA VAL A 518 -7.80 -38.78 -1.56
C VAL A 518 -9.31 -38.97 -1.73
N SER A 519 -10.08 -37.91 -1.50
CA SER A 519 -11.52 -37.86 -1.79
C SER A 519 -11.83 -36.60 -2.59
N ILE A 520 -12.20 -36.77 -3.86
CA ILE A 520 -12.48 -35.66 -4.77
C ILE A 520 -13.85 -35.88 -5.42
N ALA A 521 -14.69 -34.85 -5.35
CA ALA A 521 -15.95 -34.78 -6.06
C ALA A 521 -15.85 -33.74 -7.18
N GLU A 522 -16.31 -34.09 -8.37
CA GLU A 522 -16.33 -33.24 -9.54
C GLU A 522 -17.72 -33.28 -10.19
N ASP A 523 -18.21 -32.11 -10.58
CA ASP A 523 -19.55 -31.93 -11.15
C ASP A 523 -19.55 -32.12 -12.68
N SER A 524 -18.36 -32.14 -13.30
CA SER A 524 -18.11 -32.46 -14.71
C SER A 524 -17.48 -33.84 -14.90
N ASP A 525 -17.14 -34.14 -16.16
CA ASP A 525 -16.27 -35.27 -16.49
C ASP A 525 -14.95 -35.17 -15.71
N THR A 526 -14.56 -36.25 -15.03
CA THR A 526 -13.23 -36.35 -14.42
C THR A 526 -12.29 -37.05 -15.39
N ARG A 527 -11.28 -36.33 -15.88
CA ARG A 527 -10.22 -36.89 -16.73
C ARG A 527 -8.89 -36.92 -15.99
N LEU A 528 -8.41 -38.12 -15.65
CA LEU A 528 -7.13 -38.32 -14.97
C LEU A 528 -5.95 -38.17 -15.93
N THR A 529 -4.88 -37.53 -15.46
CA THR A 529 -3.64 -37.34 -16.22
C THR A 529 -2.42 -37.44 -15.31
N GLY A 530 -1.25 -37.73 -15.88
CA GLY A 530 0.00 -37.82 -15.14
C GLY A 530 0.01 -38.89 -14.05
N ILE A 531 0.92 -38.76 -13.08
CA ILE A 531 1.07 -39.73 -11.99
C ILE A 531 0.12 -39.39 -10.85
N ASN A 532 -0.67 -40.37 -10.43
CA ASN A 532 -1.67 -40.26 -9.39
C ASN A 532 -1.44 -41.29 -8.27
N THR A 533 -1.30 -40.83 -7.02
CA THR A 533 -1.03 -41.69 -5.85
C THR A 533 -1.92 -41.36 -4.67
N ALA A 534 -2.41 -42.38 -3.97
CA ALA A 534 -3.15 -42.24 -2.73
C ALA A 534 -3.08 -43.53 -1.88
N VAL A 535 -3.34 -43.41 -0.58
CA VAL A 535 -3.52 -44.56 0.32
C VAL A 535 -4.90 -45.19 0.08
N ASN A 536 -5.97 -44.41 0.23
CA ASN A 536 -7.31 -44.74 -0.25
C ASN A 536 -7.75 -43.68 -1.26
N LEU A 537 -8.54 -44.09 -2.26
CA LEU A 537 -9.09 -43.18 -3.26
C LEU A 537 -10.61 -43.27 -3.27
N ASN A 538 -11.26 -42.11 -3.25
CA ASN A 538 -12.69 -41.94 -3.52
C ASN A 538 -12.87 -40.83 -4.56
N LEU A 539 -13.13 -41.19 -5.81
CA LEU A 539 -13.46 -40.23 -6.87
C LEU A 539 -14.94 -40.31 -7.20
N LEU A 540 -15.61 -39.17 -7.08
CA LEU A 540 -17.00 -38.99 -7.47
C LEU A 540 -17.06 -38.02 -8.64
N SER A 541 -17.26 -38.53 -9.86
CA SER A 541 -17.65 -37.71 -11.00
C SER A 541 -19.17 -37.72 -11.13
N SER A 542 -19.77 -36.56 -11.40
CA SER A 542 -21.19 -36.48 -11.73
C SER A 542 -21.47 -36.88 -13.19
N ASP A 543 -20.44 -37.04 -14.02
CA ASP A 543 -20.52 -37.52 -15.41
C ASP A 543 -19.52 -38.66 -15.65
N SER A 544 -18.69 -38.62 -16.69
CA SER A 544 -17.75 -39.70 -17.01
C SER A 544 -16.44 -39.61 -16.23
N LEU A 545 -15.93 -40.76 -15.79
CA LEU A 545 -14.57 -40.89 -15.24
C LEU A 545 -13.68 -41.59 -16.28
N THR A 546 -12.66 -40.89 -16.76
CA THR A 546 -11.73 -41.36 -17.79
C THR A 546 -10.27 -41.07 -17.45
N ASN A 547 -9.34 -41.64 -18.20
CA ASN A 547 -7.93 -41.26 -18.14
C ASN A 547 -7.35 -40.97 -19.53
N ASP A 548 -6.26 -40.20 -19.59
CA ASP A 548 -5.44 -40.11 -20.80
C ASP A 548 -4.24 -41.08 -20.75
N GLY A 549 -3.54 -41.22 -21.87
CA GLY A 549 -2.39 -42.13 -21.98
C GLY A 549 -1.14 -41.71 -21.21
N THR A 550 -1.20 -40.65 -20.40
CA THR A 550 -0.15 -40.28 -19.45
C THR A 550 -0.51 -40.65 -18.02
N ALA A 551 -1.75 -41.11 -17.78
CA ALA A 551 -2.26 -41.39 -16.47
C ALA A 551 -1.69 -42.69 -15.92
N ASN A 552 -0.99 -42.58 -14.80
CA ASN A 552 -0.63 -43.70 -13.94
C ASN A 552 -1.41 -43.56 -12.64
N LEU A 553 -2.04 -44.63 -12.18
CA LEU A 553 -2.87 -44.65 -10.99
C LEU A 553 -2.35 -45.76 -10.06
N SER A 554 -1.84 -45.38 -8.90
CA SER A 554 -1.27 -46.30 -7.91
C SER A 554 -1.91 -46.07 -6.56
N ILE A 555 -2.87 -46.92 -6.20
CA ILE A 555 -3.65 -46.81 -4.97
C ILE A 555 -3.31 -47.99 -4.05
N GLU A 556 -2.87 -47.69 -2.82
CA GLU A 556 -2.34 -48.73 -1.92
C GLU A 556 -3.43 -49.67 -1.37
N ASN A 557 -4.57 -49.11 -0.98
CA ASN A 557 -5.72 -49.83 -0.43
C ASN A 557 -6.89 -49.77 -1.42
N ASN A 558 -8.05 -49.25 -1.00
CA ASN A 558 -9.23 -49.26 -1.84
C ASN A 558 -9.27 -48.08 -2.82
N ALA A 559 -9.55 -48.37 -4.08
CA ALA A 559 -9.95 -47.40 -5.10
C ALA A 559 -11.47 -47.48 -5.30
N ALA A 560 -12.18 -46.45 -4.84
CA ALA A 560 -13.61 -46.29 -5.00
C ALA A 560 -13.91 -45.25 -6.09
N PHE A 561 -14.63 -45.67 -7.12
CA PHE A 561 -15.02 -44.83 -8.24
C PHE A 561 -16.53 -44.71 -8.36
N SER A 562 -17.04 -43.49 -8.56
CA SER A 562 -18.44 -43.22 -8.87
C SER A 562 -18.54 -42.30 -10.07
N GLY A 563 -19.41 -42.64 -11.03
CA GLY A 563 -19.58 -41.88 -12.27
C GLY A 563 -20.71 -42.44 -13.14
N VAL A 564 -21.23 -41.65 -14.08
CA VAL A 564 -22.21 -42.10 -15.07
C VAL A 564 -21.62 -43.19 -15.95
N THR A 565 -20.36 -43.08 -16.34
CA THR A 565 -19.55 -44.16 -16.93
C THR A 565 -18.14 -44.12 -16.35
N ILE A 566 -17.49 -45.28 -16.25
CA ILE A 566 -16.11 -45.38 -15.76
C ILE A 566 -15.30 -46.13 -16.80
N THR A 567 -14.25 -45.51 -17.33
CA THR A 567 -13.32 -46.13 -18.29
C THR A 567 -11.89 -45.82 -17.85
N LEU A 568 -11.17 -46.83 -17.34
CA LEU A 568 -9.81 -46.67 -16.82
C LEU A 568 -8.87 -47.73 -17.39
N GLY A 569 -7.63 -47.34 -17.70
CA GLY A 569 -6.59 -48.25 -18.23
C GLY A 569 -6.82 -48.66 -19.69
N ASP A 570 -7.62 -47.89 -20.44
CA ASP A 570 -7.95 -48.22 -21.83
C ASP A 570 -6.93 -47.69 -22.85
N GLN A 571 -5.91 -46.94 -22.41
CA GLN A 571 -4.88 -46.37 -23.27
C GLN A 571 -3.58 -47.19 -23.21
N ALA A 572 -2.81 -47.13 -24.30
CA ALA A 572 -1.56 -47.88 -24.40
C ALA A 572 -0.46 -47.25 -23.52
N GLY A 573 0.03 -48.01 -22.53
CA GLY A 573 1.10 -47.58 -21.63
C GLY A 573 0.62 -47.06 -20.27
N ASP A 574 -0.68 -47.10 -20.02
CA ASP A 574 -1.27 -46.86 -18.70
C ASP A 574 -0.64 -47.79 -17.65
N LEU A 575 -0.47 -47.29 -16.43
CA LEU A 575 -0.11 -48.08 -15.26
C LEU A 575 -1.18 -47.92 -14.20
N VAL A 576 -2.14 -48.84 -14.13
CA VAL A 576 -3.29 -48.79 -13.22
C VAL A 576 -3.20 -49.94 -12.24
N ASN A 577 -3.06 -49.62 -10.95
CA ASN A 577 -2.90 -50.61 -9.88
C ASN A 577 -3.69 -50.18 -8.64
N PHE A 578 -4.50 -51.09 -8.11
CA PHE A 578 -5.30 -50.90 -6.90
C PHE A 578 -4.99 -52.00 -5.87
N GLY A 579 -5.20 -51.71 -4.58
CA GLY A 579 -5.25 -52.77 -3.57
C GLY A 579 -6.58 -53.52 -3.65
N THR A 580 -7.69 -52.79 -3.62
CA THR A 580 -9.05 -53.29 -3.90
C THR A 580 -9.81 -52.27 -4.74
N LEU A 581 -10.87 -52.72 -5.40
CA LEU A 581 -11.70 -51.93 -6.30
C LEU A 581 -13.17 -51.95 -5.84
N THR A 582 -13.77 -50.77 -5.74
CA THR A 582 -15.21 -50.55 -5.64
C THR A 582 -15.65 -49.59 -6.74
N PHE A 583 -16.78 -49.85 -7.38
CA PHE A 583 -17.32 -48.98 -8.43
C PHE A 583 -18.82 -48.81 -8.29
N ASN A 584 -19.33 -47.60 -8.53
CA ASN A 584 -20.75 -47.31 -8.54
C ASN A 584 -21.10 -46.48 -9.78
N SER A 585 -21.69 -47.15 -10.76
CA SER A 585 -22.11 -46.52 -12.00
C SER A 585 -23.51 -46.95 -12.40
N VAL A 586 -24.25 -46.00 -12.99
CA VAL A 586 -25.51 -46.29 -13.69
C VAL A 586 -25.27 -46.69 -15.16
N GLY A 587 -24.04 -46.54 -15.66
CA GLY A 587 -23.65 -46.86 -17.02
C GLY A 587 -22.57 -47.94 -17.07
N VAL A 588 -21.74 -47.90 -18.12
CA VAL A 588 -20.71 -48.92 -18.37
C VAL A 588 -19.49 -48.66 -17.49
N VAL A 589 -18.94 -49.73 -16.93
CA VAL A 589 -17.65 -49.74 -16.21
C VAL A 589 -16.67 -50.61 -16.99
N THR A 590 -15.59 -50.01 -17.46
CA THR A 590 -14.46 -50.68 -18.13
C THR A 590 -13.18 -50.34 -17.36
N VAL A 591 -12.52 -51.34 -16.79
CA VAL A 591 -11.27 -51.15 -16.07
C VAL A 591 -10.27 -52.18 -16.56
N THR A 592 -9.11 -51.71 -17.02
CA THR A 592 -7.93 -52.53 -17.22
C THR A 592 -6.95 -52.23 -16.10
N GLU A 593 -6.54 -53.27 -15.37
CA GLU A 593 -5.59 -53.18 -14.26
C GLU A 593 -4.34 -54.01 -14.56
N ASP A 594 -3.18 -53.49 -14.20
CA ASP A 594 -1.91 -54.19 -14.38
C ASP A 594 -1.62 -55.20 -13.26
N SER A 595 -2.13 -54.92 -12.06
CA SER A 595 -2.14 -55.83 -10.92
C SER A 595 -3.39 -56.69 -10.87
N ALA A 596 -3.43 -57.61 -9.91
CA ALA A 596 -4.62 -58.38 -9.60
C ALA A 596 -5.78 -57.46 -9.22
N THR A 597 -6.92 -57.61 -9.89
CA THR A 597 -8.14 -56.88 -9.53
C THR A 597 -8.86 -57.60 -8.42
N ILE A 598 -8.96 -56.97 -7.25
CA ILE A 598 -9.68 -57.49 -6.08
C ILE A 598 -10.93 -56.66 -5.85
N LEU A 599 -12.11 -57.23 -6.10
CA LEU A 599 -13.39 -56.57 -5.87
C LEU A 599 -13.71 -56.54 -4.37
N SER A 600 -14.23 -55.40 -3.90
CA SER A 600 -14.62 -55.20 -2.51
C SER A 600 -15.88 -54.35 -2.40
N GLY A 601 -16.64 -54.57 -1.32
CA GLY A 601 -17.84 -53.80 -1.02
C GLY A 601 -18.94 -53.87 -2.08
N PHE A 602 -19.86 -52.90 -2.04
CA PHE A 602 -21.00 -52.86 -2.96
C PHE A 602 -20.63 -52.17 -4.27
N GLY A 603 -20.97 -52.78 -5.40
CA GLY A 603 -20.77 -52.18 -6.72
C GLY A 603 -21.94 -52.37 -7.68
N THR A 604 -22.12 -51.39 -8.57
CA THR A 604 -23.16 -51.42 -9.60
C THR A 604 -22.62 -50.96 -10.94
N ALA A 605 -23.08 -51.60 -12.03
CA ALA A 605 -22.84 -51.15 -13.39
C ALA A 605 -24.00 -51.60 -14.30
N SER A 606 -24.25 -50.85 -15.38
CA SER A 606 -25.14 -51.34 -16.44
C SER A 606 -24.46 -52.44 -17.26
N ALA A 607 -23.17 -52.31 -17.54
CA ALA A 607 -22.33 -53.38 -18.07
C ALA A 607 -20.93 -53.27 -17.48
N LEU A 608 -20.26 -54.39 -17.26
CA LEU A 608 -18.96 -54.46 -16.62
C LEU A 608 -17.95 -55.15 -17.53
N SER A 609 -16.77 -54.57 -17.68
CA SER A 609 -15.61 -55.18 -18.35
C SER A 609 -14.38 -54.96 -17.49
N LEU A 610 -13.92 -56.02 -16.83
CA LEU A 610 -12.68 -56.00 -16.05
C LEU A 610 -11.63 -56.83 -16.76
N SER A 611 -10.47 -56.22 -17.04
CA SER A 611 -9.31 -56.90 -17.57
C SER A 611 -8.16 -56.73 -16.58
N SER A 612 -7.52 -57.82 -16.18
CA SER A 612 -6.33 -57.80 -15.34
C SER A 612 -5.20 -58.55 -16.03
N ASN A 613 -3.97 -58.04 -15.93
CA ASN A 613 -2.77 -58.80 -16.32
C ASN A 613 -2.44 -59.93 -15.32
N ASP A 614 -3.14 -59.98 -14.19
CA ASP A 614 -3.05 -61.01 -13.16
C ASP A 614 -4.46 -61.56 -12.83
N THR A 615 -4.70 -62.00 -11.59
CA THR A 615 -5.97 -62.60 -11.18
C THR A 615 -7.09 -61.58 -11.00
N ILE A 616 -8.33 -61.98 -11.25
CA ILE A 616 -9.53 -61.26 -10.80
C ILE A 616 -10.13 -62.04 -9.62
N SER A 617 -10.30 -61.40 -8.47
CA SER A 617 -10.83 -62.04 -7.26
C SER A 617 -11.71 -61.10 -6.43
N ASP A 618 -12.25 -61.59 -5.31
CA ASP A 618 -12.94 -60.79 -4.29
C ASP A 618 -12.27 -60.90 -2.91
N ASP A 619 -12.64 -60.00 -2.00
CA ASP A 619 -12.08 -59.91 -0.63
C ASP A 619 -12.97 -60.50 0.48
N GLY A 620 -14.08 -61.17 0.13
CA GLY A 620 -15.07 -61.65 1.10
C GLY A 620 -16.15 -60.63 1.47
N THR A 621 -16.12 -59.41 0.91
CA THR A 621 -17.12 -58.36 1.13
C THR A 621 -17.83 -57.92 -0.15
N ALA A 622 -17.47 -58.48 -1.30
CA ALA A 622 -17.95 -58.01 -2.59
C ALA A 622 -19.45 -58.30 -2.78
N ASN A 623 -20.19 -57.29 -3.23
CA ASN A 623 -21.59 -57.39 -3.58
C ASN A 623 -21.86 -56.60 -4.86
N VAL A 624 -21.78 -57.27 -6.01
CA VAL A 624 -21.76 -56.61 -7.31
C VAL A 624 -23.00 -56.97 -8.13
N LEU A 625 -23.68 -55.94 -8.62
CA LEU A 625 -24.82 -56.03 -9.52
C LEU A 625 -24.47 -55.46 -10.90
N VAL A 626 -24.62 -56.28 -11.94
CA VAL A 626 -24.44 -55.86 -13.34
C VAL A 626 -25.71 -56.18 -14.12
N GLU A 627 -26.36 -55.15 -14.68
CA GLU A 627 -27.66 -55.33 -15.34
C GLU A 627 -27.58 -56.10 -16.66
N ASN A 628 -26.52 -55.87 -17.44
CA ASN A 628 -26.27 -56.52 -18.72
C ASN A 628 -25.07 -57.49 -18.58
N ASN A 629 -24.13 -57.45 -19.53
CA ASN A 629 -23.00 -58.36 -19.54
C ASN A 629 -21.91 -57.93 -18.55
N ALA A 630 -21.44 -58.89 -17.74
CA ALA A 630 -20.18 -58.82 -17.02
C ALA A 630 -19.11 -59.62 -17.78
N LEU A 631 -18.05 -58.95 -18.21
CA LEU A 631 -16.89 -59.53 -18.88
C LEU A 631 -15.70 -59.51 -17.91
N PHE A 632 -15.08 -60.66 -17.70
CA PHE A 632 -13.87 -60.80 -16.90
C PHE A 632 -12.74 -61.41 -17.72
N ASN A 633 -11.59 -60.76 -17.76
CA ASN A 633 -10.38 -61.25 -18.45
C ASN A 633 -9.21 -61.22 -17.47
N GLY A 634 -8.68 -62.37 -17.08
CA GLY A 634 -7.58 -62.46 -16.10
C GLY A 634 -6.90 -63.82 -16.11
N THR A 635 -5.73 -63.93 -15.47
CA THR A 635 -4.95 -65.18 -15.44
C THR A 635 -5.68 -66.32 -14.72
N SER A 636 -6.47 -65.99 -13.71
CA SER A 636 -7.53 -66.79 -13.10
C SER A 636 -8.63 -65.87 -12.55
N ILE A 637 -9.85 -66.38 -12.44
CA ILE A 637 -11.01 -65.63 -11.95
C ILE A 637 -11.63 -66.40 -10.78
N THR A 638 -11.79 -65.76 -9.62
CA THR A 638 -12.41 -66.35 -8.42
C THR A 638 -13.36 -65.37 -7.77
N LEU A 639 -14.65 -65.52 -8.04
CA LEU A 639 -15.72 -64.63 -7.59
C LEU A 639 -16.74 -65.45 -6.81
N ASN A 640 -16.60 -65.56 -5.49
CA ASN A 640 -17.37 -66.47 -4.63
C ASN A 640 -18.25 -65.78 -3.56
N ASP A 641 -18.30 -64.45 -3.56
CA ASP A 641 -19.22 -63.64 -2.76
C ASP A 641 -20.61 -63.46 -3.43
N VAL A 642 -21.20 -62.26 -3.34
CA VAL A 642 -22.56 -61.96 -3.82
C VAL A 642 -22.50 -61.28 -5.17
N PHE A 643 -22.68 -62.05 -6.24
CA PHE A 643 -22.66 -61.54 -7.60
C PHE A 643 -24.00 -61.77 -8.30
N GLN A 644 -24.49 -60.76 -9.03
CA GLN A 644 -25.66 -60.85 -9.91
C GLN A 644 -25.33 -60.23 -11.25
N PHE A 645 -25.27 -61.04 -12.31
CA PHE A 645 -24.96 -60.55 -13.66
C PHE A 645 -26.10 -60.88 -14.62
N GLY A 646 -26.52 -59.91 -15.43
CA GLY A 646 -27.54 -60.16 -16.47
C GLY A 646 -27.08 -61.18 -17.52
N SER A 647 -25.80 -61.13 -17.88
CA SER A 647 -25.09 -62.22 -18.56
C SER A 647 -23.60 -62.21 -18.22
N LEU A 648 -22.94 -63.32 -18.47
CA LEU A 648 -21.54 -63.54 -18.10
C LEU A 648 -20.70 -63.94 -19.32
N THR A 649 -19.56 -63.29 -19.47
CA THR A 649 -18.47 -63.67 -20.38
C THR A 649 -17.18 -63.71 -19.58
N PHE A 650 -16.35 -64.73 -19.80
CA PHE A 650 -15.02 -64.78 -19.19
C PHE A 650 -13.98 -65.32 -20.16
N ASP A 651 -12.77 -64.79 -20.08
CA ASP A 651 -11.61 -65.31 -20.79
C ASP A 651 -10.45 -65.48 -19.82
N SER A 652 -10.06 -66.72 -19.55
CA SER A 652 -8.96 -67.01 -18.66
C SER A 652 -8.16 -68.22 -19.13
N PRO A 653 -6.82 -68.14 -19.16
CA PRO A 653 -5.98 -69.31 -19.39
C PRO A 653 -5.95 -70.25 -18.18
N GLY A 654 -6.46 -69.82 -17.01
CA GLY A 654 -6.41 -70.54 -15.74
C GLY A 654 -7.77 -71.03 -15.25
N LEU A 655 -7.94 -71.06 -13.92
CA LEU A 655 -9.17 -71.45 -13.23
C LEU A 655 -10.20 -70.32 -13.32
N VAL A 656 -11.46 -70.67 -13.56
CA VAL A 656 -12.62 -69.78 -13.38
C VAL A 656 -13.56 -70.42 -12.36
N GLU A 657 -13.65 -69.84 -11.16
CA GLU A 657 -14.66 -70.16 -10.14
C GLU A 657 -15.57 -68.94 -9.95
N ILE A 658 -16.85 -69.07 -10.29
CA ILE A 658 -17.84 -67.98 -10.14
C ILE A 658 -19.10 -68.53 -9.48
N LEU A 659 -19.54 -67.85 -8.41
CA LEU A 659 -20.81 -68.07 -7.73
C LEU A 659 -21.76 -66.91 -8.03
N GLU A 660 -22.84 -67.19 -8.76
CA GLU A 660 -23.92 -66.22 -8.97
C GLU A 660 -25.10 -66.45 -8.01
N ALA A 661 -25.59 -65.34 -7.47
CA ALA A 661 -26.70 -65.30 -6.54
C ALA A 661 -28.07 -65.47 -7.23
N ASP A 662 -28.13 -65.43 -8.56
CA ASP A 662 -29.30 -65.68 -9.40
C ASP A 662 -28.94 -66.63 -10.57
N ALA A 663 -29.68 -66.57 -11.69
CA ALA A 663 -29.47 -67.47 -12.83
C ALA A 663 -28.26 -67.02 -13.68
N THR A 664 -27.35 -67.95 -13.95
CA THR A 664 -26.19 -67.70 -14.82
C THR A 664 -26.61 -67.77 -16.29
N ILE A 665 -26.37 -66.70 -17.04
CA ILE A 665 -26.56 -66.69 -18.50
C ILE A 665 -25.20 -66.46 -19.16
N LEU A 666 -24.63 -67.50 -19.77
CA LEU A 666 -23.41 -67.34 -20.57
C LEU A 666 -23.72 -66.62 -21.89
N HIS A 667 -22.95 -65.58 -22.18
CA HIS A 667 -23.06 -64.80 -23.42
C HIS A 667 -21.70 -64.72 -24.13
N GLY A 668 -21.72 -64.82 -25.46
CA GLY A 668 -20.50 -64.81 -26.27
C GLY A 668 -19.61 -66.05 -26.10
N SER A 669 -18.35 -65.92 -26.49
CA SER A 669 -17.33 -66.96 -26.29
C SER A 669 -16.73 -66.82 -24.91
N SER A 670 -16.77 -67.88 -24.10
CA SER A 670 -16.07 -67.93 -22.81
C SER A 670 -15.05 -69.05 -22.78
N SER A 671 -13.92 -68.83 -22.12
CA SER A 671 -12.76 -69.74 -22.12
C SER A 671 -12.14 -69.86 -20.72
N ALA A 672 -11.85 -71.10 -20.32
CA ALA A 672 -11.24 -71.45 -19.04
C ALA A 672 -10.48 -72.78 -19.18
N SER A 673 -9.38 -72.96 -18.44
CA SER A 673 -8.70 -74.26 -18.36
C SER A 673 -9.39 -75.23 -17.39
N ASP A 674 -10.00 -74.68 -16.35
CA ASP A 674 -10.86 -75.36 -15.38
C ASP A 674 -12.01 -74.41 -15.02
N LEU A 675 -13.23 -74.93 -14.98
CA LEU A 675 -14.46 -74.14 -14.86
C LEU A 675 -15.37 -74.71 -13.77
N ASP A 676 -15.56 -73.94 -12.70
CA ASP A 676 -16.53 -74.18 -11.64
C ASP A 676 -17.54 -73.01 -11.61
N LEU A 677 -18.68 -73.20 -12.28
CA LEU A 677 -19.79 -72.25 -12.22
C LEU A 677 -20.85 -72.78 -11.27
N ARG A 678 -21.18 -71.95 -10.27
CA ARG A 678 -22.24 -72.24 -9.30
C ARG A 678 -23.26 -71.12 -9.37
N SER A 679 -24.53 -71.49 -9.32
CA SER A 679 -25.65 -70.55 -9.42
C SER A 679 -26.72 -70.97 -8.43
N SER A 680 -27.39 -69.98 -7.82
CA SER A 680 -28.60 -70.23 -7.04
C SER A 680 -29.82 -70.51 -7.94
N GLY A 681 -29.73 -70.13 -9.23
CA GLY A 681 -30.72 -70.35 -10.28
C GLY A 681 -30.32 -71.45 -11.28
N SER A 682 -30.74 -71.28 -12.54
CA SER A 682 -30.30 -72.14 -13.65
C SER A 682 -28.99 -71.61 -14.24
N ILE A 683 -28.14 -72.53 -14.71
CA ILE A 683 -26.99 -72.26 -15.59
C ILE A 683 -27.36 -72.66 -17.01
#